data_AF-A0A4Q0MK84-F1
#
_entry.id   AF-A0A4Q0MK84-F1
#
_cell.length_a   1.000
_cell.length_b   1.000
_cell.length_c   1.000
_cell.angle_alpha   90.00
_cell.angle_beta   90.00
_cell.angle_gamma   90.00
#
_symmetry.space_group_name_H-M   'P 1'
#
loop_
_entity.id
_entity.type
_entity.pdbx_description
1 polymer ?
#
loop_
_entity_poly.entity_id
_entity_poly.type
_entity_poly.pdbx_seq_one_letter_code
_entity_poly.pdbx_strand_id
1 'polypeptide(L)'
;PPPPPPLIIGQAEWRSLVDGLVQRATFLEKLIADLYGERRLLQDGILPAAILGRNPEFLRPLADQAQSGQPLLRFIAVDIGRGPDGRWWVLGDRTQAPSGAGFALENRVATARAFPDLIRDLKIQRLARFFRRFRESMNALVDAKALRVGLLSPGPANETYFEHAYLARYLGFLLLEGGDLSVQGDHVVVRTVDGATPISVLWRRLDSDFADPLELHAGSRIGTPGLARAVRAGAVKMVNALGSGVLEARALLAFQPALARALIGEELLLPTVATWWCGQEKERAYVSANRDRLSLADAFPHAADADDRRRPLDLGIRRAASDRLLEELDGKGVGVVGQEIVALSTAPVFVDGKLTPRPVTLRVYLARDAEGWSVMPGGFARVSSSTDPLAVSMQAGGHSLDVWAPTDRAEHPVSLLSAGQAFSRRLPSAPPARAADNLYWLGRYVERAEAATRLVRLYAARIAEGERRGELEARVGETLAKFDVDALMGDPAEGLRTLARDAFATASRIRDRFSPDGWRALREVVDLVEAHLETADPGGNLVDLSSAMLTRLAGFAGLVHENMYQFTGWRFLQAGRLLERGQMTATVAAALSADPELEGGLEALLEFSDSRIAYRRRYTVDLSRETVLDLCVLDPLNPRAVAFQVNGFKALLDELPGMRRGETLHAVSRRAARLQVRLATGDAAEATESFLTRIADDLAVISDLLSQRYFSATPKPPSDFPDAE
;
A
#
# COMPACT_ATOMS: atom_id res chain seq x y z
N PRO A 1 4.69 23.96 -6.88
CA PRO A 1 3.58 24.93 -6.63
C PRO A 1 3.30 25.00 -5.12
N PRO A 2 2.95 26.17 -4.56
CA PRO A 2 2.58 26.29 -3.15
C PRO A 2 1.34 25.42 -2.85
N PRO A 3 1.21 24.88 -1.62
CA PRO A 3 0.02 24.12 -1.25
C PRO A 3 -1.22 25.04 -1.34
N PRO A 4 -2.35 24.54 -1.89
CA PRO A 4 -3.55 25.34 -2.00
C PRO A 4 -4.10 25.68 -0.61
N PRO A 5 -4.81 26.81 -0.46
CA PRO A 5 -5.37 27.20 0.83
C PRO A 5 -6.39 26.16 1.33
N PRO A 6 -6.48 25.93 2.66
CA PRO A 6 -7.44 24.99 3.23
C PRO A 6 -8.88 25.51 3.07
N LEU A 7 -9.84 24.58 2.97
CA LEU A 7 -11.27 24.89 3.05
C LEU A 7 -11.66 25.07 4.52
N ILE A 8 -12.03 26.29 4.93
CA ILE A 8 -12.40 26.59 6.31
C ILE A 8 -13.93 26.54 6.43
N ILE A 9 -14.43 25.76 7.40
CA ILE A 9 -15.86 25.67 7.72
C ILE A 9 -16.08 26.30 9.09
N GLY A 10 -17.00 27.26 9.19
CA GLY A 10 -17.27 27.98 10.43
C GLY A 10 -17.75 27.04 11.55
N GLN A 11 -17.47 27.38 12.81
CA GLN A 11 -17.73 26.49 13.94
C GLN A 11 -19.22 26.11 14.11
N ALA A 12 -20.13 27.07 13.98
CA ALA A 12 -21.57 26.82 14.10
C ALA A 12 -22.09 25.95 12.94
N GLU A 13 -21.60 26.22 11.73
CA GLU A 13 -21.88 25.43 10.52
C GLU A 13 -21.36 24.00 10.68
N TRP A 14 -20.14 23.82 11.19
CA TRP A 14 -19.55 22.51 11.47
C TRP A 14 -20.34 21.73 12.53
N ARG A 15 -20.78 22.37 13.62
CA ARG A 15 -21.60 21.72 14.65
C ARG A 15 -22.91 21.19 14.09
N SER A 16 -23.65 22.00 13.33
CA SER A 16 -24.89 21.56 12.67
C SER A 16 -24.64 20.43 11.68
N LEU A 17 -23.53 20.47 10.94
CA LEU A 17 -23.15 19.41 10.03
C LEU A 17 -22.84 18.10 10.78
N VAL A 18 -22.15 18.18 11.92
CA VAL A 18 -21.86 17.01 12.77
C VAL A 18 -23.15 16.33 13.24
N ASP A 19 -24.12 17.10 13.75
CA ASP A 19 -25.40 16.54 14.22
C ASP A 19 -26.15 15.81 13.10
N GLY A 20 -26.22 16.43 11.92
CA GLY A 20 -26.86 15.83 10.75
C GLY A 20 -26.13 14.60 10.21
N LEU A 21 -24.80 14.58 10.23
CA LEU A 21 -24.00 13.43 9.82
C LEU A 21 -24.12 12.26 10.80
N VAL A 22 -24.17 12.52 12.11
CA VAL A 22 -24.39 11.49 13.15
C VAL A 22 -25.78 10.86 13.02
N GLN A 23 -26.81 11.69 12.81
CA GLN A 23 -28.17 11.21 12.55
C GLN A 23 -28.21 10.33 11.29
N ARG A 24 -27.57 10.78 10.20
CA ARG A 24 -27.50 10.01 8.96
C ARG A 24 -26.78 8.68 9.13
N ALA A 25 -25.66 8.64 9.85
CA ALA A 25 -24.95 7.39 10.14
C ALA A 25 -25.80 6.41 10.95
N THR A 26 -26.57 6.92 11.92
CA THR A 26 -27.53 6.14 12.70
C THR A 26 -28.65 5.58 11.81
N PHE A 27 -29.17 6.38 10.88
CA PHE A 27 -30.12 5.92 9.87
C PHE A 27 -29.54 4.79 9.01
N LEU A 28 -28.32 4.94 8.48
CA LEU A 28 -27.65 3.92 7.67
C LEU A 28 -27.38 2.63 8.46
N GLU A 29 -26.98 2.74 9.72
CA GLU A 29 -26.79 1.60 10.63
C GLU A 29 -28.08 0.80 10.83
N LYS A 30 -29.22 1.48 11.03
CA LYS A 30 -30.52 0.79 11.13
C LYS A 30 -30.98 0.21 9.80
N LEU A 31 -30.73 0.91 8.70
CA LEU A 31 -31.12 0.46 7.36
C LEU A 31 -30.43 -0.86 6.99
N ILE A 32 -29.11 -0.95 7.15
CA ILE A 32 -28.39 -2.21 6.84
C ILE A 32 -28.80 -3.35 7.78
N ALA A 33 -29.10 -3.05 9.05
CA ALA A 33 -29.56 -4.05 10.01
C ALA A 33 -30.92 -4.62 9.61
N ASP A 34 -31.83 -3.81 9.06
CA ASP A 34 -33.09 -4.31 8.50
C ASP A 34 -32.86 -5.15 7.24
N LEU A 35 -32.09 -4.64 6.26
CA LEU A 35 -31.85 -5.31 4.98
C LEU A 35 -31.19 -6.70 5.13
N TYR A 36 -30.26 -6.83 6.09
CA TYR A 36 -29.57 -8.07 6.43
C TYR A 36 -30.16 -8.82 7.63
N GLY A 37 -31.37 -8.43 8.06
CA GLY A 37 -32.08 -9.00 9.20
C GLY A 37 -33.51 -9.34 8.82
N GLU A 38 -34.47 -8.75 9.52
CA GLU A 38 -35.90 -9.07 9.36
C GLU A 38 -36.50 -8.55 8.04
N ARG A 39 -35.87 -7.54 7.40
CA ARG A 39 -36.33 -6.93 6.14
C ARG A 39 -37.75 -6.37 6.22
N ARG A 40 -38.12 -5.74 7.34
CA ARG A 40 -39.46 -5.17 7.56
C ARG A 40 -39.80 -4.11 6.52
N LEU A 41 -38.82 -3.32 6.09
CA LEU A 41 -39.03 -2.28 5.10
C LEU A 41 -39.56 -2.84 3.77
N LEU A 42 -39.18 -4.07 3.41
CA LEU A 42 -39.69 -4.75 2.22
C LEU A 42 -41.06 -5.38 2.48
N GLN A 43 -41.26 -5.97 3.67
CA GLN A 43 -42.52 -6.61 4.07
C GLN A 43 -43.67 -5.59 4.15
N ASP A 44 -43.38 -4.39 4.68
CA ASP A 44 -44.33 -3.29 4.84
C ASP A 44 -44.52 -2.49 3.55
N GLY A 45 -43.82 -2.85 2.46
CA GLY A 45 -43.92 -2.18 1.16
C GLY A 45 -43.32 -0.77 1.10
N ILE A 46 -42.56 -0.37 2.13
CA ILE A 46 -41.87 0.94 2.19
C ILE A 46 -40.73 0.98 1.16
N LEU A 47 -40.01 -0.14 1.00
CA LEU A 47 -38.96 -0.31 0.01
C LEU A 47 -39.36 -1.39 -1.01
N PRO A 48 -39.43 -1.06 -2.32
CA PRO A 48 -39.69 -2.06 -3.35
C PRO A 48 -38.66 -3.20 -3.33
N ALA A 49 -39.14 -4.45 -3.31
CA ALA A 49 -38.27 -5.63 -3.24
C ALA A 49 -37.25 -5.72 -4.40
N ALA A 50 -37.57 -5.14 -5.56
CA ALA A 50 -36.67 -5.07 -6.71
C ALA A 50 -35.37 -4.29 -6.41
N ILE A 51 -35.39 -3.32 -5.48
CA ILE A 51 -34.20 -2.55 -5.11
C ILE A 51 -33.19 -3.45 -4.40
N LEU A 52 -33.63 -4.32 -3.50
CA LEU A 52 -32.72 -5.27 -2.85
C LEU A 52 -32.37 -6.43 -3.78
N GLY A 53 -33.37 -7.02 -4.43
CA GLY A 53 -33.21 -8.24 -5.23
C GLY A 53 -32.33 -8.07 -6.48
N ARG A 54 -32.24 -6.85 -7.04
CA ARG A 54 -31.35 -6.53 -8.17
C ARG A 54 -30.04 -5.87 -7.77
N ASN A 55 -29.83 -5.53 -6.50
CA ASN A 55 -28.60 -4.90 -6.06
C ASN A 55 -27.47 -5.93 -6.01
N PRO A 56 -26.42 -5.81 -6.85
CA PRO A 56 -25.31 -6.76 -6.85
C PRO A 56 -24.52 -6.77 -5.55
N GLU A 57 -24.58 -5.70 -4.75
CA GLU A 57 -23.93 -5.62 -3.45
C GLU A 57 -24.70 -6.36 -2.34
N PHE A 58 -25.94 -6.82 -2.59
CA PHE A 58 -26.65 -7.66 -1.64
C PHE A 58 -26.15 -9.10 -1.68
N LEU A 59 -25.18 -9.40 -0.82
CA LEU A 59 -24.59 -10.73 -0.70
C LEU A 59 -25.53 -11.74 -0.04
N ARG A 60 -26.21 -12.55 -0.86
CA ARG A 60 -27.12 -13.62 -0.42
C ARG A 60 -26.50 -14.62 0.57
N PRO A 61 -25.22 -15.07 0.42
CA PRO A 61 -24.61 -15.99 1.38
C PRO A 61 -24.48 -15.43 2.81
N LEU A 62 -24.69 -14.12 2.99
CA LEU A 62 -24.61 -13.40 4.25
C LEU A 62 -25.93 -12.68 4.60
N ALA A 63 -27.05 -13.09 3.99
CA ALA A 63 -28.35 -12.39 4.08
C ALA A 63 -28.87 -12.20 5.51
N ASP A 64 -28.42 -13.00 6.48
CA ASP A 64 -28.89 -12.98 7.86
C ASP A 64 -27.82 -12.53 8.87
N GLN A 65 -26.73 -11.90 8.41
CA GLN A 65 -25.62 -11.49 9.26
C GLN A 65 -26.01 -10.48 10.37
N ALA A 66 -27.12 -9.76 10.23
CA ALA A 66 -27.60 -8.84 11.26
C ALA A 66 -28.17 -9.57 12.50
N GLN A 67 -28.49 -10.87 12.41
CA GLN A 67 -29.01 -11.67 13.53
C GLN A 67 -28.02 -11.77 14.70
N SER A 68 -26.72 -11.54 14.43
CA SER A 68 -25.69 -11.46 15.47
C SER A 68 -25.89 -10.30 16.46
N GLY A 69 -26.73 -9.32 16.11
CA GLY A 69 -26.93 -8.09 16.89
C GLY A 69 -25.73 -7.14 16.87
N GLN A 70 -24.64 -7.50 16.18
CA GLN A 70 -23.45 -6.67 16.09
C GLN A 70 -23.61 -5.59 15.01
N PRO A 71 -23.07 -4.37 15.23
CA PRO A 71 -23.05 -3.34 14.20
C PRO A 71 -22.32 -3.78 12.93
N LEU A 72 -23.00 -3.71 11.78
CA LEU A 72 -22.45 -4.04 10.46
C LEU A 72 -21.63 -2.88 9.85
N LEU A 73 -21.84 -1.65 10.32
CA LEU A 73 -21.07 -0.47 9.94
C LEU A 73 -20.25 0.05 11.12
N ARG A 74 -19.00 0.42 10.87
CA ARG A 74 -18.13 1.05 11.87
C ARG A 74 -17.28 2.18 11.31
N PHE A 75 -17.09 2.25 10.00
CA PHE A 75 -16.35 3.33 9.37
C PHE A 75 -17.00 3.69 8.04
N ILE A 76 -17.60 4.88 7.95
CA ILE A 76 -18.29 5.34 6.74
C ILE A 76 -17.72 6.69 6.29
N ALA A 77 -18.04 7.07 5.06
CA ALA A 77 -17.89 8.45 4.62
C ALA A 77 -19.15 8.96 3.94
N VAL A 78 -19.36 10.26 3.99
CA VAL A 78 -20.49 10.93 3.33
C VAL A 78 -19.92 12.00 2.41
N ASP A 79 -20.26 11.91 1.13
CA ASP A 79 -19.95 12.92 0.12
C ASP A 79 -21.01 14.02 0.23
N ILE A 80 -20.58 15.25 0.53
CA ILE A 80 -21.43 16.42 0.67
C ILE A 80 -20.98 17.56 -0.24
N GLY A 81 -21.95 18.37 -0.65
CA GLY A 81 -21.75 19.57 -1.44
C GLY A 81 -22.51 20.74 -0.81
N ARG A 82 -21.96 21.94 -0.93
CA ARG A 82 -22.66 23.16 -0.50
C ARG A 82 -23.34 23.78 -1.71
N GLY A 83 -24.64 24.01 -1.62
CA GLY A 83 -25.42 24.67 -2.65
C GLY A 83 -25.17 26.18 -2.68
N PRO A 84 -25.67 26.90 -3.71
CA PRO A 84 -25.53 28.35 -3.83
C PRO A 84 -26.30 29.12 -2.74
N ASP A 85 -27.29 28.49 -2.13
CA ASP A 85 -28.04 29.00 -0.97
C ASP A 85 -27.30 28.81 0.37
N GLY A 86 -26.09 28.23 0.32
CA GLY A 86 -25.25 27.98 1.47
C GLY A 86 -25.61 26.72 2.27
N ARG A 87 -26.67 25.98 1.89
CA ARG A 87 -27.06 24.73 2.56
C ARG A 87 -26.16 23.57 2.12
N TRP A 88 -25.95 22.61 3.02
CA TRP A 88 -25.24 21.36 2.72
C TRP A 88 -26.20 20.29 2.24
N TRP A 89 -25.79 19.58 1.21
CA TRP A 89 -26.53 18.51 0.57
C TRP A 89 -25.69 17.24 0.56
N VAL A 90 -26.30 16.11 0.84
CA VAL A 90 -25.67 14.81 0.66
C VAL A 90 -25.75 14.42 -0.81
N LEU A 91 -24.58 14.19 -1.39
CA LEU A 91 -24.40 13.73 -2.76
C LEU A 91 -24.33 12.20 -2.84
N GLY A 92 -23.83 11.55 -1.78
CA GLY A 92 -23.80 10.10 -1.70
C GLY A 92 -23.17 9.56 -0.41
N ASP A 93 -23.50 8.32 -0.08
CA ASP A 93 -22.96 7.60 1.06
C ASP A 93 -21.87 6.62 0.63
N ARG A 94 -20.87 6.41 1.49
CA ARG A 94 -19.77 5.47 1.29
C ARG A 94 -19.65 4.53 2.47
N THR A 95 -20.17 3.32 2.30
CA THR A 95 -20.30 2.31 3.35
C THR A 95 -19.54 1.04 3.02
N GLN A 96 -19.03 0.88 1.79
CA GLN A 96 -18.27 -0.27 1.35
C GLN A 96 -16.83 -0.21 1.87
N ALA A 97 -15.94 0.48 1.15
CA ALA A 97 -14.54 0.67 1.50
C ALA A 97 -14.12 2.14 1.27
N PRO A 98 -14.67 3.12 2.03
CA PRO A 98 -14.49 4.54 1.77
C PRO A 98 -13.01 4.98 1.81
N SER A 99 -12.51 5.55 0.71
CA SER A 99 -11.17 6.15 0.57
C SER A 99 -11.12 7.66 0.82
N GLY A 100 -9.91 8.18 1.01
CA GLY A 100 -9.53 9.58 1.19
C GLY A 100 -9.17 9.98 2.64
N ALA A 101 -9.38 9.11 3.63
CA ALA A 101 -9.10 9.42 5.03
C ALA A 101 -7.60 9.56 5.30
N GLY A 102 -6.76 8.74 4.64
CA GLY A 102 -5.31 8.88 4.69
C GLY A 102 -4.83 10.17 4.03
N PHE A 103 -5.45 10.57 2.92
CA PHE A 103 -5.16 11.86 2.27
C PHE A 103 -5.58 13.06 3.13
N ALA A 104 -6.74 13.01 3.79
CA ALA A 104 -7.16 14.05 4.74
C ALA A 104 -6.13 14.21 5.88
N LEU A 105 -5.59 13.09 6.38
CA LEU A 105 -4.56 13.11 7.41
C LEU A 105 -3.23 13.68 6.89
N GLU A 106 -2.74 13.25 5.73
CA GLU A 106 -1.51 13.79 5.12
C GLU A 106 -1.64 15.27 4.80
N ASN A 107 -2.78 15.70 4.24
CA ASN A 107 -3.05 17.10 3.97
C ASN A 107 -2.97 17.92 5.26
N ARG A 108 -3.56 17.44 6.36
CA ARG A 108 -3.47 18.11 7.66
C ARG A 108 -2.04 18.19 8.19
N VAL A 109 -1.23 17.15 8.03
CA VAL A 109 0.17 17.17 8.45
C VAL A 109 0.97 18.18 7.62
N ALA A 110 0.73 18.23 6.30
CA ALA A 110 1.39 19.16 5.39
C ALA A 110 1.01 20.62 5.70
N THR A 111 -0.27 20.93 5.82
CA THR A 111 -0.76 22.29 6.13
C THR A 111 -0.35 22.75 7.52
N ALA A 112 -0.27 21.84 8.51
CA ALA A 112 0.21 22.18 9.85
C ALA A 112 1.69 22.57 9.88
N ARG A 113 2.50 22.01 8.97
CA ARG A 113 3.91 22.40 8.80
C ARG A 113 4.05 23.69 8.01
N ALA A 114 3.21 23.89 7.01
CA ALA A 114 3.24 25.09 6.17
C ALA A 114 2.68 26.34 6.87
N PHE A 115 1.66 26.18 7.72
CA PHE A 115 0.92 27.28 8.36
C PHE A 115 0.75 27.06 9.89
N PRO A 116 1.84 26.90 10.65
CA PRO A 116 1.76 26.56 12.07
C PRO A 116 1.04 27.62 12.92
N ASP A 117 1.23 28.91 12.60
CA ASP A 117 0.61 30.00 13.35
C ASP A 117 -0.89 30.12 13.09
N LEU A 118 -1.33 29.98 11.84
CA LEU A 118 -2.75 29.96 11.50
C LEU A 118 -3.50 28.80 12.16
N ILE A 119 -2.90 27.61 12.23
CA ILE A 119 -3.51 26.46 12.93
C ILE A 119 -3.72 26.78 14.41
N ARG A 120 -2.76 27.47 15.03
CA ARG A 120 -2.81 27.85 16.44
C ARG A 120 -3.86 28.92 16.70
N ASP A 121 -3.85 29.97 15.89
CA ASP A 121 -4.72 31.15 16.05
C ASP A 121 -6.18 30.82 15.78
N LEU A 122 -6.44 30.04 14.71
CA LEU A 122 -7.78 29.55 14.38
C LEU A 122 -8.21 28.35 15.23
N LYS A 123 -7.34 27.85 16.12
CA LYS A 123 -7.61 26.70 16.99
C LYS A 123 -8.16 25.50 16.20
N ILE A 124 -7.47 25.12 15.14
CA ILE A 124 -7.93 24.03 14.27
C ILE A 124 -7.87 22.70 15.02
N GLN A 125 -9.00 21.98 15.04
CA GLN A 125 -9.14 20.68 15.72
C GLN A 125 -8.21 19.62 15.13
N ARG A 126 -7.63 18.74 15.96
CA ARG A 126 -6.69 17.70 15.54
C ARG A 126 -7.41 16.42 15.10
N LEU A 127 -6.98 15.84 13.99
CA LEU A 127 -7.53 14.57 13.50
C LEU A 127 -7.10 13.35 14.35
N ALA A 128 -6.03 13.47 15.14
CA ALA A 128 -5.46 12.35 15.91
C ALA A 128 -6.46 11.74 16.90
N ARG A 129 -7.36 12.54 17.48
CA ARG A 129 -8.37 12.04 18.44
C ARG A 129 -9.37 11.09 17.77
N PHE A 130 -9.84 11.43 16.57
CA PHE A 130 -10.74 10.59 15.78
C PHE A 130 -10.10 9.23 15.50
N PHE A 131 -8.87 9.23 14.97
CA PHE A 131 -8.15 7.99 14.66
C PHE A 131 -7.79 7.17 15.91
N ARG A 132 -7.52 7.82 17.05
CA ARG A 132 -7.32 7.11 18.32
C ARG A 132 -8.57 6.34 18.74
N ARG A 133 -9.73 7.02 18.74
CA ARG A 133 -11.02 6.41 19.09
C ARG A 133 -11.38 5.26 18.15
N PHE A 134 -11.17 5.45 16.84
CA PHE A 134 -11.37 4.38 15.87
C PHE A 134 -10.43 3.19 16.13
N ARG A 135 -9.16 3.43 16.41
CA ARG A 135 -8.22 2.35 16.74
C ARG A 135 -8.61 1.60 18.02
N GLU A 136 -9.06 2.33 19.04
CA GLU A 136 -9.55 1.74 20.29
C GLU A 136 -10.81 0.89 20.05
N SER A 137 -11.75 1.36 19.22
CA SER A 137 -12.95 0.60 18.88
C SER A 137 -12.63 -0.66 18.08
N MET A 138 -11.63 -0.61 17.18
CA MET A 138 -11.14 -1.80 16.46
C MET A 138 -10.46 -2.80 17.39
N ASN A 139 -9.61 -2.34 18.31
CA ASN A 139 -8.92 -3.20 19.27
C ASN A 139 -9.90 -3.84 20.28
N ALA A 140 -11.00 -3.17 20.62
CA ALA A 140 -12.05 -3.73 21.48
C ALA A 140 -12.80 -4.91 20.83
N LEU A 141 -12.66 -5.10 19.52
CA LEU A 141 -13.27 -6.25 18.80
C LEU A 141 -12.38 -7.49 18.79
N VAL A 142 -11.10 -7.36 19.15
CA VAL A 142 -10.11 -8.43 19.09
C VAL A 142 -10.36 -9.43 20.22
N ASP A 143 -10.54 -10.70 19.86
CA ASP A 143 -10.62 -11.79 20.84
C ASP A 143 -9.29 -11.97 21.58
N ALA A 144 -9.34 -12.32 22.86
CA ALA A 144 -8.17 -12.36 23.75
C ALA A 144 -7.00 -13.26 23.27
N LYS A 145 -7.29 -14.24 22.39
CA LYS A 145 -6.31 -15.20 21.84
C LYS A 145 -5.82 -14.86 20.43
N ALA A 146 -6.36 -13.82 19.78
CA ALA A 146 -6.04 -13.47 18.40
C ALA A 146 -4.97 -12.36 18.31
N LEU A 147 -4.30 -12.27 17.15
CA LEU A 147 -3.42 -11.13 16.84
C LEU A 147 -4.16 -9.79 16.82
N ARG A 148 -3.35 -8.72 16.73
CA ARG A 148 -3.81 -7.35 16.47
C ARG A 148 -4.65 -7.28 15.18
N VAL A 149 -5.44 -6.21 15.09
CA VAL A 149 -6.24 -5.80 13.92
C VAL A 149 -5.38 -5.74 12.64
N GLY A 150 -5.91 -6.29 11.54
CA GLY A 150 -5.33 -6.18 10.20
C GLY A 150 -6.08 -5.18 9.32
N LEU A 151 -5.38 -4.54 8.39
CA LEU A 151 -5.94 -3.75 7.30
C LEU A 151 -5.76 -4.54 6.00
N LEU A 152 -6.86 -5.02 5.43
CA LEU A 152 -6.88 -5.85 4.23
C LEU A 152 -6.94 -4.97 2.97
N SER A 153 -5.91 -5.05 2.14
CA SER A 153 -5.72 -4.24 0.94
C SER A 153 -5.78 -5.11 -0.32
N PRO A 154 -6.27 -4.57 -1.45
CA PRO A 154 -6.17 -5.22 -2.77
C PRO A 154 -4.73 -5.24 -3.34
N GLY A 155 -3.79 -4.54 -2.70
CA GLY A 155 -2.38 -4.52 -3.07
C GLY A 155 -1.94 -3.30 -3.90
N PRO A 156 -0.65 -3.25 -4.30
CA PRO A 156 0.00 -2.05 -4.85
C PRO A 156 -0.57 -1.53 -6.18
N ALA A 157 -1.26 -2.38 -6.95
CA ALA A 157 -1.87 -1.99 -8.21
C ALA A 157 -3.15 -1.13 -8.03
N ASN A 158 -3.64 -0.97 -6.80
CA ASN A 158 -4.78 -0.11 -6.50
C ASN A 158 -4.34 1.35 -6.36
N GLU A 159 -5.09 2.26 -6.98
CA GLU A 159 -4.82 3.72 -6.96
C GLU A 159 -4.74 4.33 -5.55
N THR A 160 -5.43 3.76 -4.56
CA THR A 160 -5.45 4.23 -3.17
C THR A 160 -4.54 3.43 -2.23
N TYR A 161 -3.67 2.55 -2.76
CA TYR A 161 -2.78 1.72 -1.94
C TYR A 161 -1.87 2.56 -1.00
N PHE A 162 -1.44 3.74 -1.45
CA PHE A 162 -0.68 4.67 -0.62
C PHE A 162 -1.39 4.97 0.71
N GLU A 163 -2.68 5.29 0.65
CA GLU A 163 -3.50 5.57 1.82
C GLU A 163 -3.59 4.35 2.74
N HIS A 164 -3.69 3.14 2.18
CA HIS A 164 -3.79 1.90 2.95
C HIS A 164 -2.52 1.68 3.79
N ALA A 165 -1.35 1.78 3.15
CA ALA A 165 -0.06 1.64 3.83
C ALA A 165 0.16 2.76 4.86
N TYR A 166 -0.23 4.00 4.53
CA TYR A 166 -0.11 5.12 5.45
C TYR A 166 -0.96 4.95 6.71
N LEU A 167 -2.24 4.58 6.55
CA LEU A 167 -3.16 4.34 7.65
C LEU A 167 -2.76 3.12 8.50
N ALA A 168 -2.32 2.03 7.87
CA ALA A 168 -1.82 0.85 8.59
C ALA A 168 -0.66 1.23 9.50
N ARG A 169 0.32 1.98 8.99
CA ARG A 169 1.46 2.49 9.77
C ARG A 169 1.02 3.45 10.88
N TYR A 170 0.15 4.42 10.55
CA TYR A 170 -0.31 5.43 11.50
C TYR A 170 -1.10 4.84 12.68
N LEU A 171 -1.95 3.84 12.40
CA LEU A 171 -2.76 3.15 13.42
C LEU A 171 -2.03 1.97 14.08
N GLY A 172 -0.94 1.49 13.49
CA GLY A 172 -0.20 0.31 13.96
C GLY A 172 -0.93 -1.01 13.68
N PHE A 173 -1.71 -1.07 12.60
CA PHE A 173 -2.36 -2.29 12.11
C PHE A 173 -1.45 -3.07 11.17
N LEU A 174 -1.66 -4.38 11.06
CA LEU A 174 -0.96 -5.20 10.07
C LEU A 174 -1.52 -4.93 8.68
N LEU A 175 -0.71 -4.46 7.74
CA LEU A 175 -1.10 -4.37 6.33
C LEU A 175 -1.07 -5.79 5.73
N LEU A 176 -2.23 -6.25 5.24
CA LEU A 176 -2.42 -7.61 4.71
C LEU A 176 -3.04 -7.54 3.32
N GLU A 177 -2.71 -8.52 2.47
CA GLU A 177 -3.38 -8.79 1.20
C GLU A 177 -4.06 -10.16 1.24
N GLY A 178 -4.96 -10.46 0.30
CA GLY A 178 -5.72 -11.72 0.30
C GLY A 178 -4.84 -12.98 0.34
N GLY A 179 -3.67 -12.95 -0.33
CA GLY A 179 -2.70 -14.04 -0.33
C GLY A 179 -1.89 -14.20 0.97
N ASP A 180 -1.91 -13.20 1.86
CA ASP A 180 -1.31 -13.27 3.19
C ASP A 180 -2.20 -14.04 4.19
N LEU A 181 -3.47 -14.27 3.83
CA LEU A 181 -4.48 -14.94 4.65
C LEU A 181 -4.74 -16.37 4.16
N SER A 182 -5.17 -17.22 5.07
CA SER A 182 -5.69 -18.56 4.79
C SER A 182 -6.83 -18.86 5.76
N VAL A 183 -7.80 -19.64 5.31
CA VAL A 183 -8.90 -20.12 6.16
C VAL A 183 -8.63 -21.58 6.51
N GLN A 184 -8.60 -21.88 7.81
CA GLN A 184 -8.38 -23.21 8.37
C GLN A 184 -9.55 -23.56 9.28
N GLY A 185 -10.34 -24.57 8.91
CA GLY A 185 -11.67 -24.76 9.49
C GLY A 185 -12.53 -23.53 9.21
N ASP A 186 -13.02 -22.88 10.27
CA ASP A 186 -13.73 -21.60 10.18
C ASP A 186 -12.85 -20.38 10.55
N HIS A 187 -11.60 -20.58 10.94
CA HIS A 187 -10.73 -19.51 11.41
C HIS A 187 -9.85 -18.92 10.31
N VAL A 188 -9.67 -17.59 10.35
CA VAL A 188 -8.72 -16.90 9.48
C VAL A 188 -7.35 -16.82 10.17
N VAL A 189 -6.32 -17.23 9.45
CA VAL A 189 -4.93 -17.16 9.91
C VAL A 189 -4.09 -16.33 8.93
N VAL A 190 -3.13 -15.60 9.47
CA VAL A 190 -2.08 -14.91 8.71
C VAL A 190 -0.91 -15.87 8.49
N ARG A 191 -0.43 -15.94 7.26
CA ARG A 191 0.78 -16.67 6.88
C ARG A 191 2.01 -15.86 7.28
N THR A 192 2.62 -16.20 8.40
CA THR A 192 3.88 -15.57 8.83
C THR A 192 5.05 -16.51 8.62
N VAL A 193 6.26 -15.95 8.64
CA VAL A 193 7.53 -16.71 8.61
C VAL A 193 7.75 -17.59 9.84
N ASP A 194 7.00 -17.38 10.94
CA ASP A 194 7.03 -18.19 12.17
C ASP A 194 5.94 -19.26 12.17
N GLY A 195 5.05 -19.28 11.17
CA GLY A 195 3.88 -20.15 11.08
C GLY A 195 2.56 -19.40 10.93
N ALA A 196 1.43 -20.13 10.93
CA ALA A 196 0.11 -19.52 10.95
C ALA A 196 -0.13 -18.78 12.26
N THR A 197 -0.77 -17.62 12.20
CA THR A 197 -1.19 -16.91 13.41
C THR A 197 -2.62 -16.40 13.26
N PRO A 198 -3.54 -16.65 14.23
CA PRO A 198 -4.94 -16.31 14.10
C PRO A 198 -5.18 -14.79 14.04
N ILE A 199 -6.16 -14.36 13.24
CA ILE A 199 -6.64 -12.98 13.16
C ILE A 199 -8.17 -12.94 13.19
N SER A 200 -8.72 -12.06 14.03
CA SER A 200 -10.17 -11.97 14.26
C SER A 200 -10.81 -10.67 13.78
N VAL A 201 -10.02 -9.66 13.39
CA VAL A 201 -10.54 -8.36 12.92
C VAL A 201 -9.78 -7.86 11.70
N LEU A 202 -10.51 -7.59 10.62
CA LEU A 202 -9.98 -7.08 9.36
C LEU A 202 -10.70 -5.79 8.94
N TRP A 203 -9.99 -4.67 8.89
CA TRP A 203 -10.45 -3.46 8.24
C TRP A 203 -10.22 -3.58 6.73
N ARG A 204 -11.28 -3.84 5.97
CA ARG A 204 -11.18 -4.07 4.53
C ARG A 204 -11.14 -2.77 3.73
N ARG A 205 -10.32 -2.80 2.69
CA ARG A 205 -10.15 -1.75 1.67
C ARG A 205 -10.42 -2.24 0.26
N LEU A 206 -11.17 -3.34 0.15
CA LEU A 206 -11.68 -3.90 -1.10
C LEU A 206 -13.19 -4.04 -1.02
N ASP A 207 -13.78 -4.16 -2.20
CA ASP A 207 -15.20 -4.41 -2.41
C ASP A 207 -15.62 -5.81 -1.93
N SER A 208 -16.90 -5.95 -1.58
CA SER A 208 -17.36 -7.13 -0.83
C SER A 208 -17.32 -8.41 -1.67
N ASP A 209 -17.67 -8.31 -2.95
CA ASP A 209 -17.69 -9.39 -3.93
C ASP A 209 -16.30 -10.00 -4.18
N PHE A 210 -15.25 -9.18 -4.14
CA PHE A 210 -13.87 -9.66 -4.28
C PHE A 210 -13.30 -10.34 -3.04
N ALA A 211 -14.01 -10.35 -1.90
CA ALA A 211 -13.48 -10.86 -0.64
C ALA A 211 -13.22 -12.37 -0.65
N ASP A 212 -14.04 -13.16 -1.35
CA ASP A 212 -13.95 -14.61 -1.38
C ASP A 212 -14.19 -15.18 -2.79
N PRO A 213 -13.17 -15.73 -3.46
CA PRO A 213 -13.34 -16.34 -4.78
C PRO A 213 -14.12 -17.66 -4.78
N LEU A 214 -14.37 -18.30 -3.64
CA LEU A 214 -15.13 -19.56 -3.60
C LEU A 214 -16.65 -19.34 -3.57
N GLU A 215 -17.12 -18.38 -2.78
CA GLU A 215 -18.56 -18.17 -2.55
C GLU A 215 -19.11 -16.89 -3.23
N LEU A 216 -18.25 -15.93 -3.57
CA LEU A 216 -18.66 -14.61 -4.10
C LEU A 216 -18.24 -14.47 -5.58
N HIS A 217 -17.07 -13.88 -5.86
CA HIS A 217 -16.59 -13.67 -7.24
C HIS A 217 -15.43 -14.59 -7.59
N ALA A 218 -15.68 -15.62 -8.39
CA ALA A 218 -14.67 -16.60 -8.82
C ALA A 218 -13.47 -16.00 -9.56
N GLY A 219 -13.64 -14.83 -10.20
CA GLY A 219 -12.54 -14.11 -10.85
C GLY A 219 -11.66 -13.30 -9.90
N SER A 220 -11.97 -13.26 -8.60
CA SER A 220 -11.20 -12.48 -7.64
C SER A 220 -9.80 -13.05 -7.44
N ARG A 221 -8.80 -12.18 -7.60
CA ARG A 221 -7.38 -12.47 -7.31
C ARG A 221 -6.86 -11.78 -6.05
N ILE A 222 -7.72 -11.01 -5.39
CA ILE A 222 -7.37 -10.15 -4.24
C ILE A 222 -8.05 -10.61 -2.94
N GLY A 223 -9.02 -11.53 -3.05
CA GLY A 223 -9.71 -12.14 -1.92
C GLY A 223 -8.98 -13.35 -1.34
N THR A 224 -9.60 -13.94 -0.31
CA THR A 224 -9.09 -15.14 0.35
C THR A 224 -10.15 -16.24 0.26
N PRO A 225 -9.85 -17.41 -0.33
CA PRO A 225 -10.77 -18.54 -0.39
C PRO A 225 -11.33 -18.91 0.99
N GLY A 226 -12.66 -18.96 1.11
CA GLY A 226 -13.36 -19.34 2.35
C GLY A 226 -13.57 -18.20 3.34
N LEU A 227 -13.19 -16.97 3.01
CA LEU A 227 -13.36 -15.81 3.89
C LEU A 227 -14.84 -15.53 4.20
N ALA A 228 -15.75 -15.72 3.23
CA ALA A 228 -17.18 -15.53 3.46
C ALA A 228 -17.73 -16.55 4.48
N ARG A 229 -17.26 -17.80 4.43
CA ARG A 229 -17.56 -18.82 5.44
C ARG A 229 -17.10 -18.41 6.83
N ALA A 230 -15.84 -17.96 6.96
CA ALA A 230 -15.29 -17.53 8.25
C ALA A 230 -16.06 -16.34 8.85
N VAL A 231 -16.51 -15.40 8.00
CA VAL A 231 -17.39 -14.29 8.42
C VAL A 231 -18.74 -14.81 8.89
N ARG A 232 -19.37 -15.70 8.13
CA ARG A 232 -20.67 -16.30 8.47
C ARG A 232 -20.63 -17.10 9.77
N ALA A 233 -19.51 -17.78 10.04
CA ALA A 233 -19.26 -18.49 11.30
C ALA A 233 -18.94 -17.57 12.49
N GLY A 234 -18.76 -16.26 12.26
CA GLY A 234 -18.42 -15.29 13.30
C GLY A 234 -16.96 -15.35 13.77
N ALA A 235 -16.10 -16.14 13.09
CA ALA A 235 -14.70 -16.32 13.45
C ALA A 235 -13.80 -15.13 13.06
N VAL A 236 -14.26 -14.29 12.13
CA VAL A 236 -13.58 -13.04 11.75
C VAL A 236 -14.60 -11.92 11.56
N LYS A 237 -14.27 -10.73 12.08
CA LYS A 237 -15.07 -9.51 11.95
C LYS A 237 -14.49 -8.65 10.82
N MET A 238 -15.30 -8.43 9.78
CA MET A 238 -14.96 -7.50 8.70
C MET A 238 -15.47 -6.10 9.04
N VAL A 239 -14.61 -5.11 8.88
CA VAL A 239 -14.95 -3.70 9.06
C VAL A 239 -14.80 -2.98 7.71
N ASN A 240 -15.86 -2.44 7.11
CA ASN A 240 -17.27 -2.73 7.40
C ASN A 240 -17.63 -4.18 7.00
N ALA A 241 -18.81 -4.63 7.43
CA ALA A 241 -19.31 -5.95 7.07
C ALA A 241 -19.35 -6.14 5.54
N LEU A 242 -19.25 -7.39 5.09
CA LEU A 242 -19.38 -7.71 3.67
C LEU A 242 -20.82 -7.47 3.23
N GLY A 243 -21.00 -6.82 2.08
CA GLY A 243 -22.31 -6.43 1.54
C GLY A 243 -22.82 -5.07 2.03
N SER A 244 -22.03 -4.34 2.81
CA SER A 244 -22.40 -2.96 3.21
C SER A 244 -22.50 -1.98 2.03
N GLY A 245 -22.00 -2.37 0.85
CA GLY A 245 -22.19 -1.69 -0.42
C GLY A 245 -23.64 -1.49 -0.85
N VAL A 246 -24.56 -2.32 -0.32
CA VAL A 246 -25.99 -2.23 -0.63
C VAL A 246 -26.54 -0.83 -0.39
N LEU A 247 -26.00 -0.12 0.60
CA LEU A 247 -26.40 1.23 0.99
C LEU A 247 -25.89 2.33 0.04
N GLU A 248 -24.94 2.04 -0.85
CA GLU A 248 -24.44 2.99 -1.85
C GLU A 248 -25.31 3.03 -3.11
N ALA A 249 -26.38 2.23 -3.18
CA ALA A 249 -27.31 2.23 -4.30
C ALA A 249 -28.10 3.54 -4.38
N ARG A 250 -28.01 4.24 -5.52
CA ARG A 250 -28.72 5.51 -5.74
C ARG A 250 -30.23 5.36 -5.71
N ALA A 251 -30.75 4.18 -6.07
CA ALA A 251 -32.16 3.87 -5.96
C ALA A 251 -32.69 4.15 -4.53
N LEU A 252 -31.89 3.91 -3.49
CA LEU A 252 -32.29 4.15 -2.10
C LEU A 252 -32.56 5.62 -1.80
N LEU A 253 -31.90 6.55 -2.51
CA LEU A 253 -32.06 7.99 -2.31
C LEU A 253 -33.50 8.44 -2.56
N ALA A 254 -34.19 7.82 -3.54
CA ALA A 254 -35.59 8.12 -3.86
C ALA A 254 -36.56 7.78 -2.71
N PHE A 255 -36.17 6.87 -1.82
CA PHE A 255 -37.02 6.39 -0.71
C PHE A 255 -36.58 6.92 0.66
N GLN A 256 -35.47 7.65 0.74
CA GLN A 256 -34.89 8.09 2.02
C GLN A 256 -35.87 8.77 2.98
N PRO A 257 -36.77 9.69 2.55
CA PRO A 257 -37.72 10.30 3.46
C PRO A 257 -38.65 9.28 4.15
N ALA A 258 -39.14 8.29 3.41
CA ALA A 258 -40.00 7.23 3.96
C ALA A 258 -39.19 6.28 4.85
N LEU A 259 -37.99 5.90 4.42
CA LEU A 259 -37.08 5.04 5.18
C LEU A 259 -36.67 5.67 6.52
N ALA A 260 -36.37 6.98 6.53
CA ALA A 260 -35.96 7.70 7.74
C ALA A 260 -37.09 7.74 8.77
N ARG A 261 -38.31 8.08 8.36
CA ARG A 261 -39.49 8.05 9.25
C ARG A 261 -39.74 6.65 9.82
N ALA A 262 -39.56 5.60 9.01
CA ALA A 262 -39.75 4.22 9.45
C ALA A 262 -38.67 3.74 10.44
N LEU A 263 -37.41 4.12 10.25
CA LEU A 263 -36.27 3.60 11.02
C LEU A 263 -35.88 4.45 12.24
N ILE A 264 -35.93 5.78 12.11
CA ILE A 264 -35.52 6.73 13.15
C ILE A 264 -36.67 7.61 13.66
N GLY A 265 -37.86 7.57 13.03
CA GLY A 265 -39.05 8.30 13.49
C GLY A 265 -39.09 9.78 13.08
N GLU A 266 -38.09 10.26 12.34
CA GLU A 266 -37.93 11.67 11.97
C GLU A 266 -37.34 11.80 10.57
N GLU A 267 -37.37 13.02 10.02
CA GLU A 267 -36.73 13.33 8.74
C GLU A 267 -35.22 13.57 8.92
N LEU A 268 -34.45 13.33 7.86
CA LEU A 268 -33.02 13.57 7.87
C LEU A 268 -32.73 15.08 7.88
N LEU A 269 -31.89 15.52 8.82
CA LEU A 269 -31.46 16.91 8.97
C LEU A 269 -30.70 17.41 7.75
N LEU A 270 -29.92 16.52 7.11
CA LEU A 270 -29.21 16.83 5.88
C LEU A 270 -30.02 16.38 4.68
N PRO A 271 -30.43 17.29 3.79
CA PRO A 271 -31.15 16.93 2.59
C PRO A 271 -30.24 16.18 1.61
N THR A 272 -30.84 15.27 0.85
CA THR A 272 -30.18 14.56 -0.27
C THR A 272 -30.64 15.16 -1.59
N VAL A 273 -29.84 15.02 -2.64
CA VAL A 273 -30.26 15.43 -4.00
C VAL A 273 -31.57 14.74 -4.41
N ALA A 274 -32.48 15.51 -5.03
CA ALA A 274 -33.74 14.97 -5.52
C ALA A 274 -33.47 13.85 -6.53
N THR A 275 -34.02 12.67 -6.25
CA THR A 275 -33.74 11.44 -6.99
C THR A 275 -35.04 10.71 -7.29
N TRP A 276 -35.22 10.31 -8.55
CA TRP A 276 -36.35 9.55 -9.06
C TRP A 276 -35.87 8.19 -9.56
N TRP A 277 -36.45 7.11 -9.05
CA TRP A 277 -36.10 5.77 -9.51
C TRP A 277 -37.04 5.32 -10.64
N CYS A 278 -36.47 5.07 -11.82
CA CYS A 278 -37.23 4.78 -13.04
C CYS A 278 -37.79 3.35 -13.08
N GLY A 279 -37.65 2.56 -12.01
CA GLY A 279 -38.38 1.30 -11.83
C GLY A 279 -39.88 1.52 -11.56
N GLN A 280 -40.27 2.73 -11.14
CA GLN A 280 -41.67 3.12 -11.00
C GLN A 280 -42.13 3.88 -12.25
N GLU A 281 -43.33 3.58 -12.74
CA GLU A 281 -43.84 4.08 -14.01
C GLU A 281 -43.99 5.61 -14.04
N LYS A 282 -44.50 6.20 -12.96
CA LYS A 282 -44.71 7.65 -12.86
C LYS A 282 -43.38 8.41 -12.86
N GLU A 283 -42.42 7.94 -12.07
CA GLU A 283 -41.08 8.48 -11.94
C GLU A 283 -40.32 8.35 -13.27
N ARG A 284 -40.44 7.20 -13.93
CA ARG A 284 -39.87 6.97 -15.27
C ARG A 284 -40.45 7.94 -16.30
N ALA A 285 -41.77 8.14 -16.31
CA ALA A 285 -42.42 9.08 -17.22
C ALA A 285 -41.95 10.53 -16.97
N TYR A 286 -41.82 10.93 -15.70
CA TYR A 286 -41.28 12.25 -15.35
C TYR A 286 -39.84 12.43 -15.81
N VAL A 287 -38.96 11.46 -15.54
CA VAL A 287 -37.55 11.51 -15.97
C VAL A 287 -37.46 11.53 -17.48
N SER A 288 -38.28 10.72 -18.16
CA SER A 288 -38.36 10.66 -19.63
C SER A 288 -38.75 12.01 -20.25
N ALA A 289 -39.71 12.72 -19.65
CA ALA A 289 -40.16 14.03 -20.12
C ALA A 289 -39.18 15.17 -19.81
N ASN A 290 -38.28 14.99 -18.83
CA ASN A 290 -37.37 16.03 -18.33
C ASN A 290 -35.88 15.67 -18.50
N ARG A 291 -35.54 14.76 -19.44
CA ARG A 291 -34.17 14.24 -19.64
C ARG A 291 -33.12 15.34 -19.77
N ASP A 292 -33.43 16.46 -20.41
CA ASP A 292 -32.48 17.56 -20.63
C ASP A 292 -32.12 18.34 -19.36
N ARG A 293 -32.95 18.24 -18.32
CA ARG A 293 -32.84 18.96 -17.04
C ARG A 293 -32.35 18.09 -15.89
N LEU A 294 -32.26 16.78 -16.10
CA LEU A 294 -31.86 15.80 -15.08
C LEU A 294 -30.55 15.13 -15.49
N SER A 295 -29.79 14.67 -14.50
CA SER A 295 -28.70 13.73 -14.74
C SER A 295 -29.24 12.31 -14.68
N LEU A 296 -28.89 11.48 -15.67
CA LEU A 296 -29.20 10.05 -15.67
C LEU A 296 -28.02 9.26 -15.12
N ALA A 297 -28.30 8.33 -14.22
CA ALA A 297 -27.28 7.48 -13.63
C ALA A 297 -27.78 6.07 -13.35
N ASP A 298 -26.85 5.17 -13.11
CA ASP A 298 -27.13 3.82 -12.64
C ASP A 298 -27.82 3.84 -11.26
N ALA A 299 -28.90 3.07 -11.15
CA ALA A 299 -29.63 2.87 -9.92
C ALA A 299 -28.83 2.07 -8.87
N PHE A 300 -27.93 1.20 -9.33
CA PHE A 300 -27.17 0.25 -8.51
C PHE A 300 -25.65 0.41 -8.75
N PRO A 301 -24.81 0.03 -7.77
CA PRO A 301 -23.38 -0.13 -7.98
C PRO A 301 -23.09 -1.17 -9.08
N HIS A 302 -21.91 -1.08 -9.71
CA HIS A 302 -21.53 -2.01 -10.77
C HIS A 302 -21.05 -3.34 -10.16
N ALA A 303 -21.50 -4.47 -10.72
CA ALA A 303 -20.99 -5.78 -10.34
C ALA A 303 -19.57 -6.01 -10.87
N ALA A 304 -18.79 -6.90 -10.23
CA ALA A 304 -17.45 -7.31 -10.68
C ALA A 304 -17.35 -7.61 -12.19
N ASP A 305 -18.35 -8.26 -12.79
CA ASP A 305 -18.28 -8.72 -14.19
C ASP A 305 -18.66 -7.65 -15.22
N ALA A 306 -18.89 -6.39 -14.82
CA ALA A 306 -19.14 -5.30 -15.78
C ALA A 306 -17.82 -4.87 -16.45
N ASP A 307 -17.78 -4.99 -17.78
CA ASP A 307 -16.64 -4.73 -18.70
C ASP A 307 -16.13 -3.26 -18.71
N ASP A 308 -16.68 -2.40 -17.83
CA ASP A 308 -16.50 -0.95 -17.91
C ASP A 308 -16.14 -0.31 -16.55
N ARG A 309 -15.15 -0.90 -15.86
CA ARG A 309 -14.65 -0.42 -14.56
C ARG A 309 -13.86 0.90 -14.62
N ARG A 310 -13.72 1.50 -15.80
CA ARG A 310 -13.05 2.80 -15.98
C ARG A 310 -14.01 3.98 -15.93
N ARG A 311 -15.32 3.78 -15.73
CA ARG A 311 -16.27 4.89 -15.64
C ARG A 311 -16.08 5.67 -14.33
N PRO A 312 -15.77 6.97 -14.39
CA PRO A 312 -15.67 7.76 -13.18
C PRO A 312 -17.04 7.86 -12.53
N LEU A 313 -17.06 7.71 -11.20
CA LEU A 313 -18.26 7.78 -10.39
C LEU A 313 -18.98 9.12 -10.62
N ASP A 314 -20.18 9.07 -11.18
CA ASP A 314 -20.99 10.25 -11.44
C ASP A 314 -21.54 10.79 -10.11
N LEU A 315 -21.33 12.05 -9.77
CA LEU A 315 -21.80 12.65 -8.51
C LEU A 315 -23.16 13.34 -8.68
N GLY A 316 -23.98 12.91 -9.65
CA GLY A 316 -25.21 13.62 -10.04
C GLY A 316 -24.89 14.88 -10.84
N ILE A 317 -23.78 14.83 -11.57
CA ILE A 317 -23.21 15.96 -12.27
C ILE A 317 -23.51 15.78 -13.75
N ARG A 318 -24.00 16.83 -14.43
CA ARG A 318 -24.52 16.75 -15.80
C ARG A 318 -23.51 16.10 -16.75
N ARG A 319 -23.74 14.83 -17.06
CA ARG A 319 -23.04 14.09 -18.13
C ARG A 319 -24.02 13.81 -19.26
N ALA A 320 -23.51 13.75 -20.48
CA ALA A 320 -24.28 13.16 -21.58
C ALA A 320 -24.67 11.73 -21.15
N ALA A 321 -25.98 11.44 -21.17
CA ALA A 321 -26.46 10.12 -20.84
C ALA A 321 -25.87 9.11 -21.84
N SER A 322 -25.33 8.00 -21.32
CA SER A 322 -24.87 6.90 -22.17
C SER A 322 -26.07 6.30 -22.90
N ASP A 323 -25.89 5.90 -24.16
CA ASP A 323 -26.94 5.24 -24.97
C ASP A 323 -27.59 4.07 -24.21
N ARG A 324 -26.79 3.29 -23.46
CA ARG A 324 -27.28 2.20 -22.58
C ARG A 324 -28.31 2.66 -21.54
N LEU A 325 -28.07 3.81 -20.88
CA LEU A 325 -28.99 4.33 -19.87
C LEU A 325 -30.28 4.85 -20.51
N LEU A 326 -30.19 5.40 -21.72
CA LEU A 326 -31.35 5.83 -22.50
C LEU A 326 -32.19 4.62 -22.95
N GLU A 327 -31.55 3.58 -23.47
CA GLU A 327 -32.22 2.32 -23.85
C GLU A 327 -32.91 1.65 -22.64
N GLU A 328 -32.23 1.55 -21.50
CA GLU A 328 -32.82 0.98 -20.28
C GLU A 328 -33.98 1.85 -19.75
N LEU A 329 -33.87 3.18 -19.87
CA LEU A 329 -34.94 4.13 -19.51
C LEU A 329 -36.17 3.99 -20.41
N ASP A 330 -35.98 3.75 -21.71
CA ASP A 330 -37.06 3.51 -22.67
C ASP A 330 -37.73 2.14 -22.46
N GLY A 331 -37.02 1.19 -21.85
CA GLY A 331 -37.53 -0.12 -21.43
C GLY A 331 -38.21 -0.11 -20.06
N LYS A 332 -37.72 -0.97 -19.15
CA LYS A 332 -38.30 -1.12 -17.80
C LYS A 332 -37.79 -0.09 -16.80
N GLY A 333 -36.70 0.61 -17.08
CA GLY A 333 -36.14 1.70 -16.25
C GLY A 333 -35.59 1.29 -14.88
N VAL A 334 -35.64 0.01 -14.51
CA VAL A 334 -35.29 -0.47 -13.16
C VAL A 334 -33.82 -0.20 -12.81
N GLY A 335 -32.92 -0.24 -13.80
CA GLY A 335 -31.51 0.06 -13.63
C GLY A 335 -31.15 1.55 -13.63
N VAL A 336 -32.12 2.47 -13.75
CA VAL A 336 -31.88 3.90 -13.98
C VAL A 336 -32.48 4.76 -12.87
N VAL A 337 -31.77 5.80 -12.50
CA VAL A 337 -32.29 6.93 -11.72
C VAL A 337 -32.13 8.23 -12.50
N GLY A 338 -33.09 9.13 -12.35
CA GLY A 338 -32.92 10.54 -12.67
C GLY A 338 -32.58 11.32 -11.39
N GLN A 339 -31.64 12.26 -11.48
CA GLN A 339 -31.25 13.12 -10.36
C GLN A 339 -31.26 14.59 -10.77
N GLU A 340 -31.62 15.47 -9.85
CA GLU A 340 -31.50 16.91 -10.07
C GLU A 340 -30.02 17.31 -10.17
N ILE A 341 -29.72 18.25 -11.05
CA ILE A 341 -28.35 18.75 -11.25
C ILE A 341 -28.07 19.81 -10.18
N VAL A 342 -27.13 19.55 -9.28
CA VAL A 342 -26.78 20.48 -8.20
C VAL A 342 -25.60 21.36 -8.60
N ALA A 343 -25.80 22.68 -8.54
CA ALA A 343 -24.71 23.64 -8.62
C ALA A 343 -23.95 23.67 -7.29
N LEU A 344 -22.65 23.36 -7.32
CA LEU A 344 -21.81 23.31 -6.13
C LEU A 344 -21.10 24.64 -5.87
N SER A 345 -20.87 24.95 -4.60
CA SER A 345 -20.02 26.05 -4.17
C SER A 345 -18.58 25.88 -4.68
N THR A 346 -17.82 26.98 -4.67
CA THR A 346 -16.43 26.98 -5.12
C THR A 346 -15.46 27.26 -3.98
N ALA A 347 -14.24 26.73 -4.09
CA ALA A 347 -13.10 27.06 -3.24
C ALA A 347 -12.00 27.73 -4.08
N PRO A 348 -11.22 28.67 -3.51
CA PRO A 348 -10.11 29.29 -4.21
C PRO A 348 -8.92 28.32 -4.34
N VAL A 349 -8.41 28.14 -5.56
CA VAL A 349 -7.21 27.32 -5.82
C VAL A 349 -6.21 28.08 -6.70
N PHE A 350 -4.92 27.79 -6.51
CA PHE A 350 -3.87 28.37 -7.35
C PHE A 350 -3.82 27.70 -8.72
N VAL A 351 -4.10 28.48 -9.77
CA VAL A 351 -3.96 28.11 -11.18
C VAL A 351 -3.09 29.17 -11.83
N ASP A 352 -1.97 28.78 -12.43
CA ASP A 352 -1.00 29.68 -13.09
C ASP A 352 -0.59 30.89 -12.23
N GLY A 353 -0.37 30.64 -10.94
CA GLY A 353 0.04 31.67 -9.97
C GLY A 353 -1.08 32.60 -9.48
N LYS A 354 -2.34 32.38 -9.89
CA LYS A 354 -3.51 33.18 -9.46
C LYS A 354 -4.53 32.32 -8.70
N LEU A 355 -5.18 32.92 -7.71
CA LEU A 355 -6.32 32.28 -7.04
C LEU A 355 -7.55 32.35 -7.94
N THR A 356 -8.09 31.18 -8.29
CA THR A 356 -9.29 31.06 -9.12
C THR A 356 -10.33 30.20 -8.41
N PRO A 357 -11.63 30.55 -8.47
CA PRO A 357 -12.68 29.73 -7.89
C PRO A 357 -12.83 28.44 -8.69
N ARG A 358 -12.94 27.31 -8.00
CA ARG A 358 -13.22 26.01 -8.59
C ARG A 358 -14.23 25.22 -7.75
N PRO A 359 -15.14 24.46 -8.37
CA PRO A 359 -16.16 23.70 -7.65
C PRO A 359 -15.55 22.73 -6.65
N VAL A 360 -16.12 22.65 -5.45
CA VAL A 360 -15.61 21.82 -4.36
C VAL A 360 -16.68 20.84 -3.86
N THR A 361 -16.25 19.59 -3.65
CA THR A 361 -16.99 18.58 -2.90
C THR A 361 -16.20 18.18 -1.67
N LEU A 362 -16.89 17.80 -0.60
CA LEU A 362 -16.28 17.42 0.66
C LEU A 362 -16.70 16.00 1.01
N ARG A 363 -15.74 15.13 1.31
CA ARG A 363 -15.99 13.84 1.94
C ARG A 363 -15.69 13.92 3.42
N VAL A 364 -16.68 13.65 4.26
CA VAL A 364 -16.53 13.61 5.72
C VAL A 364 -16.55 12.16 6.20
N TYR A 365 -15.69 11.82 7.15
CA TYR A 365 -15.54 10.45 7.67
C TYR A 365 -16.18 10.34 9.05
N LEU A 366 -16.83 9.21 9.29
CA LEU A 366 -17.41 8.87 10.58
C LEU A 366 -16.94 7.49 11.03
N ALA A 367 -16.66 7.38 12.32
CA ALA A 367 -16.26 6.14 12.96
C ALA A 367 -17.15 5.85 14.16
N ARG A 368 -17.53 4.58 14.30
CA ARG A 368 -18.30 4.08 15.43
C ARG A 368 -17.37 3.60 16.54
N ASP A 369 -17.60 4.10 17.75
CA ASP A 369 -16.99 3.61 18.98
C ASP A 369 -18.07 3.09 19.94
N ALA A 370 -17.73 2.87 21.22
CA ALA A 370 -18.69 2.41 22.23
C ALA A 370 -19.72 3.49 22.61
N GLU A 371 -19.40 4.77 22.44
CA GLU A 371 -20.26 5.92 22.76
C GLU A 371 -21.22 6.26 21.61
N GLY A 372 -20.93 5.81 20.37
CA GLY A 372 -21.78 6.01 19.20
C GLY A 372 -20.98 6.39 17.96
N TRP A 373 -21.57 7.22 17.09
CA TRP A 373 -20.91 7.75 15.90
C TRP A 373 -20.15 9.04 16.22
N SER A 374 -18.89 9.10 15.78
CA SER A 374 -18.05 10.29 15.88
C SER A 374 -17.65 10.76 14.48
N VAL A 375 -17.65 12.08 14.27
CA VAL A 375 -17.27 12.71 13.01
C VAL A 375 -15.81 13.15 13.07
N MET A 376 -15.04 12.88 12.03
CA MET A 376 -13.69 13.41 11.88
C MET A 376 -13.77 14.94 11.77
N PRO A 377 -13.06 15.74 12.62
CA PRO A 377 -13.11 17.20 12.58
C PRO A 377 -12.29 17.77 11.40
N GLY A 378 -12.86 17.61 10.20
CA GLY A 378 -12.25 17.86 8.91
C GLY A 378 -12.78 16.87 7.87
N GLY A 379 -12.04 16.69 6.78
CA GLY A 379 -12.42 15.77 5.74
C GLY A 379 -11.50 15.87 4.53
N PHE A 380 -11.92 15.24 3.45
CA PHE A 380 -11.21 15.22 2.18
C PHE A 380 -11.97 16.07 1.17
N ALA A 381 -11.52 17.31 0.96
CA ALA A 381 -12.09 18.20 -0.04
C ALA A 381 -11.43 17.98 -1.41
N ARG A 382 -12.26 17.88 -2.45
CA ARG A 382 -11.85 17.68 -3.84
C ARG A 382 -12.28 18.85 -4.68
N VAL A 383 -11.36 19.37 -5.47
CA VAL A 383 -11.57 20.52 -6.36
C VAL A 383 -11.35 20.11 -7.81
N SER A 384 -12.26 20.53 -8.68
CA SER A 384 -12.16 20.27 -10.12
C SER A 384 -11.04 21.07 -10.78
N SER A 385 -10.38 20.47 -11.76
CA SER A 385 -9.50 21.16 -12.72
C SER A 385 -10.30 22.02 -13.71
N SER A 386 -11.55 21.64 -13.99
CA SER A 386 -12.47 22.36 -14.88
C SER A 386 -13.08 23.57 -14.19
N THR A 387 -13.35 24.61 -14.98
CA THR A 387 -14.15 25.78 -14.56
C THR A 387 -15.64 25.48 -14.48
N ASP A 388 -16.09 24.37 -15.07
CA ASP A 388 -17.51 24.00 -15.09
C ASP A 388 -18.00 23.57 -13.68
N PRO A 389 -18.97 24.30 -13.09
CA PRO A 389 -19.65 23.92 -11.84
C PRO A 389 -20.20 22.49 -11.84
N LEU A 390 -20.45 21.97 -13.04
CA LEU A 390 -21.00 20.66 -13.34
C LEU A 390 -19.93 19.69 -13.88
N ALA A 391 -18.66 19.82 -13.50
CA ALA A 391 -17.66 18.83 -13.85
C ALA A 391 -16.77 18.52 -12.65
N VAL A 392 -17.15 17.56 -11.80
CA VAL A 392 -16.26 17.01 -10.76
C VAL A 392 -16.08 15.52 -11.04
N SER A 393 -14.98 15.18 -11.71
CA SER A 393 -14.52 13.80 -11.91
C SER A 393 -13.09 13.66 -11.43
N MET A 394 -12.79 12.60 -10.67
CA MET A 394 -11.45 12.36 -10.12
C MET A 394 -10.39 12.04 -11.19
N GLN A 395 -10.80 11.53 -12.34
CA GLN A 395 -9.85 11.05 -13.37
C GLN A 395 -9.30 12.16 -14.29
N ALA A 396 -9.76 13.40 -14.12
CA ALA A 396 -9.36 14.55 -14.95
C ALA A 396 -8.43 15.56 -14.21
N GLY A 397 -7.63 15.11 -13.24
CA GLY A 397 -6.58 15.96 -12.63
C GLY A 397 -7.06 16.93 -11.55
N GLY A 398 -8.03 16.55 -10.71
CA GLY A 398 -8.48 17.36 -9.58
C GLY A 398 -7.46 17.45 -8.43
N HIS A 399 -7.46 18.59 -7.72
CA HIS A 399 -6.60 18.80 -6.54
C HIS A 399 -7.35 18.46 -5.24
N SER A 400 -6.62 17.99 -4.22
CA SER A 400 -7.16 17.81 -2.88
C SER A 400 -6.81 18.98 -1.96
N LEU A 401 -7.76 19.39 -1.12
CA LEU A 401 -7.58 20.41 -0.10
C LEU A 401 -7.70 19.79 1.30
N ASP A 402 -7.00 20.39 2.26
CA ASP A 402 -7.31 20.18 3.68
C ASP A 402 -8.59 20.92 4.05
N VAL A 403 -9.28 20.44 5.08
CA VAL A 403 -10.54 21.00 5.57
C VAL A 403 -10.37 21.34 7.03
N TRP A 404 -10.51 22.61 7.36
CA TRP A 404 -10.28 23.16 8.69
C TRP A 404 -11.61 23.41 9.39
N ALA A 405 -11.78 22.76 10.54
CA ALA A 405 -12.90 22.96 11.45
C ALA A 405 -12.38 23.61 12.75
N PRO A 406 -12.47 24.95 12.88
CA PRO A 406 -12.09 25.68 14.09
C PRO A 406 -12.90 25.25 15.32
N THR A 407 -12.32 25.46 16.50
CA THR A 407 -13.02 25.29 17.78
C THR A 407 -12.76 26.46 18.73
N ASP A 408 -13.51 26.55 19.82
CA ASP A 408 -13.41 27.61 20.83
C ASP A 408 -12.24 27.38 21.79
N ARG A 409 -11.87 26.13 22.03
CA ARG A 409 -10.82 25.70 22.96
C ARG A 409 -9.62 25.11 22.23
N ALA A 410 -8.42 25.52 22.63
CA ALA A 410 -7.19 24.90 22.14
C ALA A 410 -7.16 23.42 22.56
N GLU A 411 -6.94 22.52 21.60
CA GLU A 411 -6.80 21.09 21.90
C GLU A 411 -5.37 20.77 22.36
N HIS A 412 -5.27 20.01 23.46
CA HIS A 412 -4.00 19.45 23.90
C HIS A 412 -3.49 18.37 22.93
N PRO A 413 -2.17 18.17 22.82
CA PRO A 413 -1.60 17.10 22.01
C PRO A 413 -2.18 15.75 22.43
N VAL A 414 -2.85 15.07 21.49
CA VAL A 414 -3.38 13.74 21.69
C VAL A 414 -2.36 12.73 21.19
N SER A 415 -1.82 11.92 22.11
CA SER A 415 -1.00 10.77 21.73
C SER A 415 -1.88 9.62 21.27
N LEU A 416 -1.49 8.95 20.19
CA LEU A 416 -1.99 7.63 19.84
C LEU A 416 -1.41 6.55 20.77
N LEU A 417 -0.55 6.85 21.74
CA LEU A 417 -0.11 5.85 22.71
C LEU A 417 -1.08 5.89 23.91
N SER A 418 -1.66 4.74 24.26
CA SER A 418 -2.54 4.63 25.43
C SER A 418 -1.70 4.79 26.70
N ALA A 419 -2.12 5.69 27.59
CA ALA A 419 -1.57 5.78 28.93
C ALA A 419 -2.45 4.90 29.84
N GLY A 420 -1.95 3.74 30.29
CA GLY A 420 -2.67 2.96 31.30
C GLY A 420 -2.56 1.44 31.24
N GLN A 421 -1.89 0.84 30.25
CA GLN A 421 -1.61 -0.61 30.29
C GLN A 421 -0.37 -0.89 31.13
N ALA A 422 -0.41 -1.98 31.92
CA ALA A 422 0.77 -2.50 32.60
C ALA A 422 1.89 -2.70 31.57
N PHE A 423 3.09 -2.20 31.88
CA PHE A 423 4.24 -2.32 30.99
C PHE A 423 4.54 -3.80 30.74
N SER A 424 4.47 -4.20 29.47
CA SER A 424 4.87 -5.52 29.01
C SER A 424 5.76 -5.33 27.79
N ARG A 425 7.00 -5.82 27.88
CA ARG A 425 7.91 -5.85 26.74
C ARG A 425 7.40 -6.90 25.75
N ARG A 426 6.76 -6.46 24.67
CA ARG A 426 6.32 -7.32 23.57
C ARG A 426 7.32 -7.24 22.42
N LEU A 427 7.81 -8.39 21.97
CA LEU A 427 8.54 -8.45 20.70
C LEU A 427 7.57 -8.19 19.53
N PRO A 428 8.02 -7.58 18.43
CA PRO A 428 7.22 -7.49 17.22
C PRO A 428 6.78 -8.89 16.77
N SER A 429 5.58 -9.01 16.21
CA SER A 429 5.17 -10.26 15.56
C SER A 429 6.01 -10.49 14.31
N ALA A 430 6.19 -11.76 13.95
CA ALA A 430 6.75 -12.16 12.68
C ALA A 430 6.00 -11.48 11.52
N PRO A 431 6.71 -10.98 10.50
CA PRO A 431 6.06 -10.39 9.33
C PRO A 431 5.28 -11.46 8.54
N PRO A 432 4.24 -11.05 7.79
CA PRO A 432 3.66 -11.91 6.75
C PRO A 432 4.74 -12.41 5.79
N ALA A 433 4.60 -13.64 5.30
CA ALA A 433 5.61 -14.28 4.45
C ALA A 433 5.95 -13.44 3.20
N ARG A 434 4.94 -12.84 2.56
CA ARG A 434 5.12 -11.93 1.42
C ARG A 434 5.86 -10.64 1.78
N ALA A 435 5.61 -10.08 2.97
CA ALA A 435 6.34 -8.90 3.42
C ALA A 435 7.82 -9.23 3.69
N ALA A 436 8.10 -10.42 4.23
CA ALA A 436 9.46 -10.93 4.40
C ALA A 436 10.15 -11.19 3.05
N ASP A 437 9.43 -11.75 2.08
CA ASP A 437 9.90 -11.99 0.71
C ASP A 437 10.27 -10.67 0.01
N ASN A 438 9.40 -9.66 0.08
CA ASN A 438 9.70 -8.32 -0.46
C ASN A 438 10.91 -7.68 0.25
N LEU A 439 11.06 -7.85 1.58
CA LEU A 439 12.24 -7.33 2.30
C LEU A 439 13.53 -8.03 1.85
N TYR A 440 13.48 -9.35 1.68
CA TYR A 440 14.58 -10.16 1.18
C TYR A 440 15.00 -9.72 -0.23
N TRP A 441 14.06 -9.66 -1.16
CA TRP A 441 14.34 -9.22 -2.54
C TRP A 441 14.75 -7.76 -2.64
N LEU A 442 14.19 -6.87 -1.81
CA LEU A 442 14.67 -5.49 -1.76
C LEU A 442 16.16 -5.43 -1.40
N GLY A 443 16.58 -6.22 -0.40
CA GLY A 443 18.00 -6.33 -0.05
C GLY A 443 18.86 -6.75 -1.23
N ARG A 444 18.39 -7.72 -2.02
CA ARG A 444 19.06 -8.17 -3.25
C ARG A 444 19.09 -7.10 -4.33
N TYR A 445 17.96 -6.48 -4.66
CA TYR A 445 17.89 -5.46 -5.72
C TYR A 445 18.73 -4.22 -5.40
N VAL A 446 18.78 -3.80 -4.14
CA VAL A 446 19.62 -2.66 -3.72
C VAL A 446 21.10 -2.99 -3.90
N GLU A 447 21.57 -4.17 -3.49
CA GLU A 447 22.97 -4.57 -3.69
C GLU A 447 23.29 -4.81 -5.17
N ARG A 448 22.33 -5.34 -5.96
CA ARG A 448 22.48 -5.49 -7.40
C ARG A 448 22.64 -4.14 -8.10
N ALA A 449 21.80 -3.17 -7.76
CA ALA A 449 21.92 -1.80 -8.24
C ALA A 449 23.28 -1.20 -7.84
N GLU A 450 23.73 -1.40 -6.59
CA GLU A 450 25.02 -0.89 -6.11
C GLU A 450 26.21 -1.47 -6.89
N ALA A 451 26.26 -2.79 -7.05
CA ALA A 451 27.36 -3.46 -7.73
C ALA A 451 27.36 -3.18 -9.25
N ALA A 452 26.19 -3.14 -9.90
CA ALA A 452 26.10 -2.69 -11.29
C ALA A 452 26.59 -1.24 -11.44
N THR A 453 26.19 -0.34 -10.54
CA THR A 453 26.66 1.06 -10.54
C THR A 453 28.17 1.16 -10.36
N ARG A 454 28.78 0.31 -9.51
CA ARG A 454 30.24 0.25 -9.35
C ARG A 454 30.95 -0.18 -10.63
N LEU A 455 30.41 -1.18 -11.33
CA LEU A 455 30.96 -1.64 -12.61
C LEU A 455 30.74 -0.62 -13.74
N VAL A 456 29.61 0.08 -13.77
CA VAL A 456 29.38 1.18 -14.73
C VAL A 456 30.37 2.31 -14.47
N ARG A 457 30.64 2.67 -13.21
CA ARG A 457 31.66 3.69 -12.89
C ARG A 457 33.05 3.26 -13.36
N LEU A 458 33.42 2.01 -13.11
CA LEU A 458 34.69 1.40 -13.54
C LEU A 458 34.84 1.46 -15.07
N TYR A 459 33.78 1.10 -15.79
CA TYR A 459 33.70 1.11 -17.25
C TYR A 459 33.77 2.54 -17.81
N ALA A 460 32.97 3.46 -17.26
CA ALA A 460 32.89 4.84 -17.72
C ALA A 460 34.19 5.63 -17.48
N ALA A 461 34.86 5.42 -16.35
CA ALA A 461 36.11 6.10 -16.04
C ALA A 461 37.20 5.77 -17.09
N ARG A 462 37.30 4.52 -17.53
CA ARG A 462 38.29 4.07 -18.52
C ARG A 462 37.98 4.57 -19.94
N ILE A 463 36.71 4.59 -20.32
CA ILE A 463 36.29 5.16 -21.62
C ILE A 463 36.58 6.66 -21.68
N ALA A 464 36.36 7.39 -20.57
CA ALA A 464 36.60 8.83 -20.50
C ALA A 464 38.10 9.19 -20.61
N GLU A 465 39.01 8.28 -20.24
CA GLU A 465 40.47 8.46 -20.34
C GLU A 465 41.01 8.29 -21.78
N GLY A 466 40.15 7.98 -22.76
CA GLY A 466 40.50 7.96 -24.19
C GLY A 466 41.18 6.68 -24.68
N GLU A 467 41.20 5.63 -23.87
CA GLU A 467 41.66 4.31 -24.28
C GLU A 467 40.64 3.69 -25.26
N ARG A 468 41.13 3.08 -26.36
CA ARG A 468 40.27 2.23 -27.19
C ARG A 468 39.75 1.11 -26.30
N ARG A 469 38.46 0.72 -26.44
CA ARG A 469 37.87 -0.44 -25.73
C ARG A 469 38.85 -1.62 -25.78
N GLY A 470 39.53 -1.86 -24.67
CA GLY A 470 40.48 -2.94 -24.47
C GLY A 470 39.75 -4.20 -24.01
N GLU A 471 40.55 -5.21 -23.69
CA GLU A 471 40.04 -6.50 -23.23
C GLU A 471 39.34 -6.39 -21.86
N LEU A 472 39.81 -5.49 -21.00
CA LEU A 472 39.20 -5.21 -19.70
C LEU A 472 37.81 -4.58 -19.83
N GLU A 473 37.63 -3.57 -20.68
CA GLU A 473 36.32 -2.93 -20.91
C GLU A 473 35.32 -3.93 -21.50
N ALA A 474 35.78 -4.80 -22.41
CA ALA A 474 34.97 -5.88 -22.95
C ALA A 474 34.53 -6.84 -21.84
N ARG A 475 35.47 -7.29 -20.99
CA ARG A 475 35.18 -8.20 -19.87
C ARG A 475 34.25 -7.58 -18.83
N VAL A 476 34.43 -6.30 -18.51
CA VAL A 476 33.54 -5.54 -17.61
C VAL A 476 32.14 -5.41 -18.23
N GLY A 477 32.05 -5.09 -19.52
CA GLY A 477 30.78 -5.01 -20.25
C GLY A 477 30.05 -6.35 -20.32
N GLU A 478 30.74 -7.45 -20.57
CA GLU A 478 30.18 -8.82 -20.51
C GLU A 478 29.71 -9.17 -19.10
N THR A 479 30.41 -8.71 -18.07
CA THR A 479 30.03 -8.91 -16.68
C THR A 479 28.80 -8.08 -16.31
N LEU A 480 28.70 -6.84 -16.79
CA LEU A 480 27.50 -5.99 -16.67
C LEU A 480 26.28 -6.62 -17.35
N ALA A 481 26.46 -7.27 -18.50
CA ALA A 481 25.37 -7.96 -19.19
C ALA A 481 24.79 -9.12 -18.37
N LYS A 482 25.59 -9.78 -17.52
CA LYS A 482 25.08 -10.79 -16.55
C LYS A 482 24.19 -10.20 -15.46
N PHE A 483 24.19 -8.87 -15.30
CA PHE A 483 23.34 -8.12 -14.37
C PHE A 483 22.24 -7.33 -15.10
N ASP A 484 21.94 -7.70 -16.35
CA ASP A 484 20.94 -7.04 -17.21
C ASP A 484 21.27 -5.56 -17.51
N VAL A 485 22.56 -5.20 -17.52
CA VAL A 485 23.04 -3.86 -17.91
C VAL A 485 23.88 -3.97 -19.17
N ASP A 486 23.37 -3.49 -20.30
CA ASP A 486 24.10 -3.48 -21.58
C ASP A 486 24.97 -2.22 -21.69
N ALA A 487 26.28 -2.41 -21.50
CA ALA A 487 27.27 -1.36 -21.70
C ALA A 487 28.02 -1.44 -23.04
N LEU A 488 27.91 -2.57 -23.75
CA LEU A 488 28.69 -2.81 -24.96
C LEU A 488 27.99 -2.25 -26.20
N MET A 489 26.68 -2.47 -26.28
CA MET A 489 25.83 -2.12 -27.43
C MET A 489 24.76 -1.09 -27.07
N GLY A 490 24.40 -0.97 -25.80
CA GLY A 490 23.37 -0.07 -25.27
C GLY A 490 23.91 1.06 -24.40
N ASP A 491 22.98 1.79 -23.79
CA ASP A 491 23.25 2.78 -22.73
C ASP A 491 23.17 2.09 -21.35
N PRO A 492 24.29 2.02 -20.59
CA PRO A 492 24.29 1.44 -19.24
C PRO A 492 23.28 2.10 -18.29
N ALA A 493 22.95 3.38 -18.48
CA ALA A 493 22.00 4.10 -17.64
C ALA A 493 20.58 3.50 -17.72
N GLU A 494 20.20 2.89 -18.84
CA GLU A 494 18.90 2.23 -19.01
C GLU A 494 18.78 0.97 -18.14
N GLY A 495 19.88 0.19 -18.04
CA GLY A 495 19.99 -0.95 -17.13
C GLY A 495 19.97 -0.51 -15.66
N LEU A 496 20.73 0.54 -15.32
CA LEU A 496 20.71 1.13 -13.98
C LEU A 496 19.32 1.65 -13.59
N ARG A 497 18.57 2.25 -14.52
CA ARG A 497 17.18 2.68 -14.30
C ARG A 497 16.28 1.50 -13.95
N THR A 498 16.43 0.40 -14.67
CA THR A 498 15.64 -0.83 -14.44
C THR A 498 15.89 -1.38 -13.03
N LEU A 499 17.16 -1.54 -12.66
CA LEU A 499 17.55 -1.99 -11.31
C LEU A 499 17.07 -1.05 -10.20
N ALA A 500 17.19 0.27 -10.41
CA ALA A 500 16.70 1.26 -9.45
C ALA A 500 15.17 1.20 -9.30
N ARG A 501 14.43 1.05 -10.41
CA ARG A 501 12.97 0.91 -10.41
C ARG A 501 12.54 -0.39 -9.73
N ASP A 502 13.23 -1.50 -9.92
CA ASP A 502 12.92 -2.77 -9.26
C ASP A 502 13.08 -2.69 -7.74
N ALA A 503 14.19 -2.09 -7.28
CA ALA A 503 14.40 -1.84 -5.86
C ALA A 503 13.29 -0.92 -5.30
N PHE A 504 13.00 0.18 -5.99
CA PHE A 504 11.98 1.14 -5.56
C PHE A 504 10.57 0.55 -5.56
N ALA A 505 10.20 -0.19 -6.60
CA ALA A 505 8.91 -0.88 -6.73
C ALA A 505 8.74 -1.94 -5.63
N THR A 506 9.79 -2.69 -5.32
CA THR A 506 9.76 -3.68 -4.22
C THR A 506 9.60 -2.99 -2.86
N ALA A 507 10.35 -1.93 -2.60
CA ALA A 507 10.18 -1.11 -1.38
C ALA A 507 8.76 -0.51 -1.28
N SER A 508 8.14 -0.17 -2.41
CA SER A 508 6.79 0.42 -2.46
C SER A 508 5.74 -0.49 -1.82
N ARG A 509 5.92 -1.83 -1.93
CA ARG A 509 4.99 -2.84 -1.41
C ARG A 509 5.08 -3.04 0.11
N ILE A 510 6.10 -2.47 0.74
CA ILE A 510 6.40 -2.59 2.17
C ILE A 510 6.73 -1.22 2.77
N ARG A 511 6.09 -0.17 2.24
CA ARG A 511 6.34 1.24 2.60
C ARG A 511 6.11 1.54 4.09
N ASP A 512 5.21 0.79 4.74
CA ASP A 512 4.93 0.90 6.18
C ASP A 512 6.15 0.55 7.07
N ARG A 513 7.18 -0.09 6.51
CA ARG A 513 8.38 -0.57 7.23
C ARG A 513 9.59 0.35 7.19
N PHE A 514 9.55 1.41 6.39
CA PHE A 514 10.67 2.35 6.24
C PHE A 514 10.38 3.71 6.85
N SER A 515 11.45 4.37 7.31
CA SER A 515 11.38 5.80 7.62
C SER A 515 11.09 6.60 6.36
N PRO A 516 10.45 7.79 6.47
CA PRO A 516 10.27 8.68 5.32
C PRO A 516 11.58 9.01 4.59
N ASP A 517 12.70 9.07 5.31
CA ASP A 517 14.01 9.38 4.74
C ASP A 517 14.61 8.20 3.98
N GLY A 518 14.49 6.97 4.51
CA GLY A 518 14.93 5.76 3.79
C GLY A 518 14.16 5.58 2.48
N TRP A 519 12.86 5.85 2.52
CA TRP A 519 12.02 5.87 1.32
C TRP A 519 12.46 6.93 0.30
N ARG A 520 12.77 8.15 0.76
CA ARG A 520 13.22 9.24 -0.10
C ARG A 520 14.57 8.91 -0.75
N ALA A 521 15.50 8.33 -0.02
CA ALA A 521 16.81 7.95 -0.54
C ALA A 521 16.71 6.99 -1.75
N LEU A 522 15.83 5.98 -1.71
CA LEU A 522 15.60 5.10 -2.86
C LEU A 522 14.94 5.81 -4.04
N ARG A 523 13.99 6.72 -3.77
CA ARG A 523 13.36 7.53 -4.83
C ARG A 523 14.38 8.42 -5.52
N GLU A 524 15.26 9.07 -4.76
CA GLU A 524 16.32 9.90 -5.31
C GLU A 524 17.28 9.11 -6.22
N VAL A 525 17.51 7.82 -5.99
CA VAL A 525 18.27 6.96 -6.94
C VAL A 525 17.56 6.87 -8.30
N VAL A 526 16.24 6.67 -8.30
CA VAL A 526 15.44 6.62 -9.54
C VAL A 526 15.45 7.97 -10.24
N ASP A 527 15.17 9.03 -9.49
CA ASP A 527 15.09 10.40 -10.02
C ASP A 527 16.43 10.84 -10.66
N LEU A 528 17.57 10.44 -10.08
CA LEU A 528 18.91 10.74 -10.62
C LEU A 528 19.13 10.12 -12.01
N VAL A 529 18.75 8.84 -12.19
CA VAL A 529 18.96 8.14 -13.47
C VAL A 529 17.96 8.63 -14.52
N GLU A 530 16.71 8.87 -14.14
CA GLU A 530 15.69 9.40 -15.05
C GLU A 530 16.05 10.81 -15.54
N ALA A 531 16.51 11.69 -14.64
CA ALA A 531 16.98 13.01 -15.01
C ALA A 531 18.19 12.94 -15.97
N HIS A 532 19.12 12.01 -15.76
CA HIS A 532 20.24 11.81 -16.67
C HIS A 532 19.78 11.42 -18.08
N LEU A 533 18.89 10.42 -18.19
CA LEU A 533 18.35 9.95 -19.47
C LEU A 533 17.55 11.03 -20.21
N GLU A 534 16.88 11.93 -19.50
CA GLU A 534 16.14 13.06 -20.08
C GLU A 534 17.05 14.13 -20.71
N THR A 535 18.30 14.27 -20.26
CA THR A 535 19.22 15.31 -20.75
C THR A 535 19.75 15.08 -22.17
N ALA A 536 19.43 13.94 -22.79
CA ALA A 536 19.75 13.59 -24.18
C ALA A 536 21.25 13.75 -24.57
N ASP A 537 22.16 13.67 -23.61
CA ASP A 537 23.60 13.54 -23.82
C ASP A 537 24.00 12.07 -23.65
N PRO A 538 24.17 11.30 -24.75
CA PRO A 538 24.54 9.88 -24.71
C PRO A 538 25.96 9.63 -24.18
N GLY A 539 26.68 10.71 -23.82
CA GLY A 539 27.97 10.69 -23.13
C GLY A 539 27.99 11.52 -21.85
N GLY A 540 26.82 11.87 -21.30
CA GLY A 540 26.72 12.58 -20.03
C GLY A 540 27.55 11.86 -18.96
N ASN A 541 28.11 12.59 -18.00
CA ASN A 541 29.14 12.05 -17.12
C ASN A 541 28.64 10.86 -16.25
N LEU A 542 28.72 9.63 -16.78
CA LEU A 542 28.32 8.40 -16.13
C LEU A 542 29.10 8.16 -14.84
N VAL A 543 30.30 8.72 -14.71
CA VAL A 543 31.08 8.70 -13.47
C VAL A 543 30.38 9.52 -12.38
N ASP A 544 29.86 10.71 -12.72
CA ASP A 544 29.12 11.56 -11.79
C ASP A 544 27.78 10.92 -11.40
N LEU A 545 27.02 10.42 -12.39
CA LEU A 545 25.77 9.69 -12.13
C LEU A 545 26.03 8.51 -11.18
N SER A 546 27.00 7.66 -11.51
CA SER A 546 27.32 6.49 -10.70
C SER A 546 27.76 6.87 -9.29
N SER A 547 28.54 7.95 -9.15
CA SER A 547 28.98 8.43 -7.82
C SER A 547 27.82 8.98 -6.98
N ALA A 548 26.89 9.70 -7.61
CA ALA A 548 25.67 10.18 -6.95
C ALA A 548 24.77 9.01 -6.52
N MET A 549 24.55 8.04 -7.40
CA MET A 549 23.78 6.83 -7.11
C MET A 549 24.38 6.03 -5.94
N LEU A 550 25.70 5.77 -5.96
CA LEU A 550 26.38 5.03 -4.88
C LEU A 550 26.24 5.74 -3.54
N THR A 551 26.30 7.08 -3.53
CA THR A 551 26.09 7.87 -2.32
C THR A 551 24.67 7.68 -1.76
N ARG A 552 23.64 7.66 -2.64
CA ARG A 552 22.25 7.48 -2.24
C ARG A 552 21.93 6.05 -1.80
N LEU A 553 22.49 5.04 -2.49
CA LEU A 553 22.37 3.64 -2.10
C LEU A 553 23.05 3.37 -0.74
N ALA A 554 24.24 3.94 -0.52
CA ALA A 554 24.91 3.88 0.78
C ALA A 554 24.09 4.59 1.88
N GLY A 555 23.49 5.74 1.56
CA GLY A 555 22.58 6.45 2.46
C GLY A 555 21.37 5.60 2.84
N PHE A 556 20.74 4.93 1.88
CA PHE A 556 19.65 3.98 2.16
C PHE A 556 20.10 2.83 3.07
N ALA A 557 21.23 2.20 2.76
CA ALA A 557 21.78 1.11 3.57
C ALA A 557 22.08 1.55 5.01
N GLY A 558 22.64 2.75 5.20
CA GLY A 558 22.88 3.35 6.51
C GLY A 558 21.58 3.60 7.28
N LEU A 559 20.59 4.21 6.63
CA LEU A 559 19.28 4.47 7.23
C LEU A 559 18.55 3.19 7.64
N VAL A 560 18.68 2.11 6.87
CA VAL A 560 18.14 0.79 7.24
C VAL A 560 18.88 0.22 8.44
N HIS A 561 20.21 0.37 8.51
CA HIS A 561 21.00 -0.15 9.62
C HIS A 561 20.73 0.59 10.94
N GLU A 562 20.55 1.91 10.89
CA GLU A 562 20.39 2.77 12.06
C GLU A 562 18.93 2.87 12.55
N ASN A 563 17.95 2.92 11.64
CA ASN A 563 16.56 3.25 12.01
C ASN A 563 15.60 2.06 12.00
N MET A 564 15.92 0.96 11.29
CA MET A 564 15.03 -0.20 11.22
C MET A 564 15.23 -1.07 12.46
N TYR A 565 14.14 -1.38 13.17
CA TYR A 565 14.21 -2.28 14.33
C TYR A 565 14.72 -3.66 13.92
N GLN A 566 15.81 -4.11 14.56
CA GLN A 566 16.55 -5.33 14.22
C GLN A 566 15.81 -6.60 14.70
N PHE A 567 14.76 -6.94 13.97
CA PHE A 567 13.99 -8.17 14.16
C PHE A 567 13.93 -8.96 12.85
N THR A 568 13.01 -9.92 12.75
CA THR A 568 12.90 -10.85 11.62
C THR A 568 12.88 -10.18 10.24
N GLY A 569 12.12 -9.10 10.07
CA GLY A 569 12.06 -8.39 8.78
C GLY A 569 13.41 -7.77 8.37
N TRP A 570 14.14 -7.18 9.33
CA TRP A 570 15.48 -6.64 9.09
C TRP A 570 16.47 -7.75 8.73
N ARG A 571 16.38 -8.91 9.41
CA ARG A 571 17.24 -10.08 9.12
C ARG A 571 17.06 -10.58 7.69
N PHE A 572 15.82 -10.66 7.19
CA PHE A 572 15.56 -11.04 5.80
C PHE A 572 16.15 -10.05 4.80
N LEU A 573 15.99 -8.74 5.05
CA LEU A 573 16.59 -7.71 4.21
C LEU A 573 18.12 -7.85 4.19
N GLN A 574 18.76 -7.95 5.36
CA GLN A 574 20.21 -8.11 5.42
C GLN A 574 20.67 -9.44 4.81
N ALA A 575 19.93 -10.54 4.99
CA ALA A 575 20.24 -11.82 4.36
C ALA A 575 20.25 -11.71 2.83
N GLY A 576 19.26 -11.02 2.24
CA GLY A 576 19.24 -10.72 0.82
C GLY A 576 20.46 -9.93 0.37
N ARG A 577 20.82 -8.88 1.13
CA ARG A 577 22.00 -8.07 0.84
C ARG A 577 23.31 -8.87 0.85
N LEU A 578 23.54 -9.63 1.92
CA LEU A 578 24.77 -10.41 2.09
C LEU A 578 24.90 -11.49 1.01
N LEU A 579 23.81 -12.20 0.68
CA LEU A 579 23.81 -13.21 -0.38
C LEU A 579 24.08 -12.60 -1.75
N GLU A 580 23.38 -11.51 -2.11
CA GLU A 580 23.60 -10.85 -3.41
C GLU A 580 25.02 -10.29 -3.51
N ARG A 581 25.51 -9.57 -2.49
CA ARG A 581 26.88 -9.03 -2.50
C ARG A 581 27.92 -10.12 -2.62
N GLY A 582 27.77 -11.22 -1.87
CA GLY A 582 28.69 -12.36 -1.94
C GLY A 582 28.70 -12.99 -3.33
N GLN A 583 27.52 -13.17 -3.93
CA GLN A 583 27.35 -13.76 -5.25
C GLN A 583 27.99 -12.87 -6.32
N MET A 584 27.68 -11.57 -6.31
CA MET A 584 28.24 -10.61 -7.27
C MET A 584 29.75 -10.47 -7.13
N THR A 585 30.27 -10.45 -5.89
CA THR A 585 31.72 -10.39 -5.65
C THR A 585 32.41 -11.64 -6.19
N ALA A 586 31.85 -12.83 -5.98
CA ALA A 586 32.38 -14.07 -6.55
C ALA A 586 32.34 -14.07 -8.09
N THR A 587 31.24 -13.61 -8.70
CA THR A 587 31.10 -13.49 -10.16
C THR A 587 32.10 -12.50 -10.76
N VAL A 588 32.27 -11.32 -10.16
CA VAL A 588 33.22 -10.30 -10.63
C VAL A 588 34.65 -10.76 -10.41
N ALA A 589 34.96 -11.39 -9.26
CA ALA A 589 36.27 -11.97 -9.02
C ALA A 589 36.61 -13.05 -10.05
N ALA A 590 35.65 -13.92 -10.40
CA ALA A 590 35.84 -14.92 -11.45
C ALA A 590 36.16 -14.25 -12.80
N ALA A 591 35.40 -13.23 -13.18
CA ALA A 591 35.55 -12.55 -14.46
C ALA A 591 36.88 -11.77 -14.59
N LEU A 592 37.33 -11.10 -13.53
CA LEU A 592 38.47 -10.17 -13.56
C LEU A 592 39.81 -10.78 -13.11
N SER A 593 39.81 -12.00 -12.56
CA SER A 593 41.02 -12.69 -12.09
C SER A 593 41.27 -14.05 -12.75
N ALA A 594 40.43 -14.46 -13.70
CA ALA A 594 40.58 -15.73 -14.40
C ALA A 594 41.81 -15.72 -15.32
N ASP A 595 42.01 -14.63 -16.06
CA ASP A 595 43.09 -14.48 -17.03
C ASP A 595 44.25 -13.68 -16.42
N PRO A 596 45.44 -14.28 -16.24
CA PRO A 596 46.62 -13.57 -15.77
C PRO A 596 47.12 -12.50 -16.75
N GLU A 597 46.77 -12.58 -18.04
CA GLU A 597 47.18 -11.63 -19.08
C GLU A 597 46.24 -10.41 -19.16
N LEU A 598 45.11 -10.43 -18.44
CA LEU A 598 44.17 -9.31 -18.39
C LEU A 598 44.77 -8.12 -17.62
N GLU A 599 45.41 -7.22 -18.36
CA GLU A 599 46.00 -6.00 -17.81
C GLU A 599 44.95 -5.15 -17.06
N GLY A 600 45.26 -4.74 -15.83
CA GLY A 600 44.35 -3.95 -15.00
C GLY A 600 43.19 -4.71 -14.34
N GLY A 601 43.04 -6.01 -14.57
CA GLY A 601 41.93 -6.82 -14.02
C GLY A 601 41.94 -6.90 -12.49
N LEU A 602 43.12 -7.04 -11.89
CA LEU A 602 43.30 -7.10 -10.43
C LEU A 602 43.02 -5.74 -9.77
N GLU A 603 43.46 -4.64 -10.37
CA GLU A 603 43.15 -3.28 -9.93
C GLU A 603 41.66 -2.99 -10.03
N ALA A 604 41.01 -3.42 -11.11
CA ALA A 604 39.57 -3.30 -11.30
C ALA A 604 38.79 -4.07 -10.24
N LEU A 605 39.24 -5.28 -9.87
CA LEU A 605 38.65 -6.04 -8.78
C LEU A 605 38.81 -5.35 -7.42
N LEU A 606 39.98 -4.77 -7.13
CA LEU A 606 40.21 -3.98 -5.92
C LEU A 606 39.38 -2.69 -5.87
N GLU A 607 39.12 -2.07 -7.03
CA GLU A 607 38.27 -0.89 -7.14
C GLU A 607 36.78 -1.23 -6.95
N PHE A 608 36.30 -2.29 -7.61
CA PHE A 608 34.94 -2.80 -7.44
C PHE A 608 34.64 -3.13 -5.98
N SER A 609 35.56 -3.85 -5.33
CA SER A 609 35.45 -4.26 -3.92
C SER A 609 35.82 -3.16 -2.92
N ASP A 610 36.08 -1.93 -3.35
CA ASP A 610 36.45 -0.79 -2.49
C ASP A 610 37.66 -1.08 -1.56
N SER A 611 38.55 -1.97 -2.00
CA SER A 611 39.58 -2.58 -1.16
C SER A 611 40.98 -2.06 -1.45
N ARG A 612 41.16 -1.07 -2.35
CA ARG A 612 42.48 -0.49 -2.70
C ARG A 612 43.27 0.02 -1.49
N ILE A 613 42.62 0.71 -0.55
CA ILE A 613 43.27 1.24 0.65
C ILE A 613 43.65 0.10 1.61
N ALA A 614 42.75 -0.86 1.82
CA ALA A 614 43.02 -2.03 2.65
C ALA A 614 44.16 -2.87 2.09
N TYR A 615 44.18 -3.06 0.76
CA TYR A 615 45.23 -3.76 0.03
C TYR A 615 46.60 -3.12 0.24
N ARG A 616 46.73 -1.81 -0.03
CA ARG A 616 48.00 -1.07 0.14
C ARG A 616 48.54 -1.10 1.59
N ARG A 617 47.66 -1.27 2.58
CA ARG A 617 48.07 -1.39 3.99
C ARG A 617 48.50 -2.81 4.37
N ARG A 618 47.90 -3.82 3.75
CA ARG A 618 48.08 -5.24 4.09
C ARG A 618 49.18 -5.92 3.27
N TYR A 619 49.31 -5.55 2.00
CA TYR A 619 50.27 -6.09 1.03
C TYR A 619 51.21 -4.97 0.57
N THR A 620 52.52 -5.18 0.72
CA THR A 620 53.50 -4.06 0.71
C THR A 620 54.28 -3.92 -0.59
N VAL A 621 54.26 -4.88 -1.53
CA VAL A 621 55.17 -4.82 -2.69
C VAL A 621 54.55 -5.25 -4.03
N ASP A 622 53.95 -6.44 -4.17
CA ASP A 622 53.53 -6.94 -5.51
C ASP A 622 52.02 -7.19 -5.62
N LEU A 623 51.41 -6.68 -6.70
CA LEU A 623 50.03 -6.99 -7.06
C LEU A 623 49.97 -8.41 -7.65
N SER A 624 49.45 -9.36 -6.87
CA SER A 624 49.29 -10.75 -7.31
C SER A 624 47.84 -11.19 -7.19
N ARG A 625 47.47 -12.19 -8.01
CA ARG A 625 46.14 -12.79 -7.99
C ARG A 625 45.79 -13.34 -6.60
N GLU A 626 46.73 -13.99 -5.94
CA GLU A 626 46.56 -14.59 -4.62
C GLU A 626 46.30 -13.52 -3.55
N THR A 627 47.09 -12.45 -3.53
CA THR A 627 46.92 -11.37 -2.54
C THR A 627 45.59 -10.62 -2.72
N VAL A 628 45.13 -10.45 -3.97
CA VAL A 628 43.84 -9.83 -4.26
C VAL A 628 42.68 -10.77 -3.90
N LEU A 629 42.77 -12.06 -4.22
CA LEU A 629 41.73 -13.03 -3.88
C LEU A 629 41.66 -13.34 -2.39
N ASP A 630 42.79 -13.32 -1.67
CA ASP A 630 42.78 -13.36 -0.21
C ASP A 630 41.92 -12.21 0.32
N LEU A 631 42.18 -10.97 -0.12
CA LEU A 631 41.47 -9.79 0.38
C LEU A 631 40.00 -9.72 -0.07
N CYS A 632 39.69 -10.06 -1.32
CA CYS A 632 38.38 -9.87 -1.93
C CYS A 632 37.45 -11.09 -1.77
N VAL A 633 37.98 -12.28 -1.45
CA VAL A 633 37.19 -13.52 -1.36
C VAL A 633 37.31 -14.15 0.01
N LEU A 634 38.53 -14.34 0.52
CA LEU A 634 38.77 -15.17 1.70
C LEU A 634 38.85 -14.39 3.03
N ASP A 635 39.13 -13.08 2.99
CA ASP A 635 39.33 -12.26 4.19
C ASP A 635 38.02 -12.11 5.00
N PRO A 636 37.91 -12.69 6.20
CA PRO A 636 36.71 -12.61 7.01
C PRO A 636 36.51 -11.23 7.66
N LEU A 637 37.48 -10.31 7.56
CA LEU A 637 37.42 -8.97 8.14
C LEU A 637 37.05 -7.89 7.11
N ASN A 638 37.12 -8.20 5.81
CA ASN A 638 36.78 -7.24 4.76
C ASN A 638 35.26 -7.24 4.50
N PRO A 639 34.51 -6.14 4.73
CA PRO A 639 33.06 -6.08 4.55
C PRO A 639 32.55 -6.32 3.13
N ARG A 640 33.46 -6.39 2.15
CA ARG A 640 33.17 -6.67 0.74
C ARG A 640 33.57 -8.09 0.33
N ALA A 641 34.36 -8.78 1.14
CA ALA A 641 34.79 -10.13 0.82
C ALA A 641 33.65 -11.14 0.92
N VAL A 642 33.74 -12.20 0.12
CA VAL A 642 32.77 -13.30 0.11
C VAL A 642 32.71 -13.99 1.48
N ALA A 643 33.85 -14.28 2.10
CA ALA A 643 33.93 -14.90 3.43
C ALA A 643 33.19 -14.07 4.49
N PHE A 644 33.37 -12.75 4.49
CA PHE A 644 32.62 -11.85 5.38
C PHE A 644 31.11 -11.97 5.15
N GLN A 645 30.66 -11.97 3.88
CA GLN A 645 29.23 -12.07 3.57
C GLN A 645 28.62 -13.39 4.08
N VAL A 646 29.32 -14.50 3.83
CA VAL A 646 28.86 -15.84 4.24
C VAL A 646 28.83 -15.98 5.75
N ASN A 647 29.84 -15.44 6.46
CA ASN A 647 29.88 -15.42 7.92
C ASN A 647 28.71 -14.60 8.49
N GLY A 648 28.47 -13.40 7.96
CA GLY A 648 27.35 -12.56 8.36
C GLY A 648 26.00 -13.22 8.08
N PHE A 649 25.84 -13.82 6.91
CA PHE A 649 24.60 -14.51 6.53
C PHE A 649 24.32 -15.70 7.46
N LYS A 650 25.36 -16.48 7.80
CA LYS A 650 25.22 -17.62 8.70
C LYS A 650 24.77 -17.18 10.11
N ALA A 651 25.34 -16.09 10.63
CA ALA A 651 24.93 -15.53 11.92
C ALA A 651 23.46 -15.08 11.90
N LEU A 652 23.01 -14.40 10.85
CA LEU A 652 21.60 -14.01 10.69
C LEU A 652 20.68 -15.23 10.57
N LEU A 653 21.10 -16.24 9.81
CA LEU A 653 20.32 -17.46 9.56
C LEU A 653 20.04 -18.23 10.86
N ASP A 654 20.97 -18.22 11.81
CA ASP A 654 20.83 -18.91 13.10
C ASP A 654 19.82 -18.21 14.03
N GLU A 655 19.50 -16.94 13.77
CA GLU A 655 18.47 -16.17 14.48
C GLU A 655 17.13 -16.11 13.74
N LEU A 656 17.02 -16.74 12.56
CA LEU A 656 15.76 -16.79 11.84
C LEU A 656 14.76 -17.77 12.49
N PRO A 657 13.45 -17.52 12.30
CA PRO A 657 12.40 -18.34 12.90
C PRO A 657 12.47 -19.82 12.56
N GLY A 658 12.01 -20.67 13.49
CA GLY A 658 12.00 -22.13 13.28
C GLY A 658 13.38 -22.77 13.29
N MET A 659 14.41 -22.06 13.76
CA MET A 659 15.75 -22.60 14.03
C MET A 659 15.84 -22.96 15.52
N ARG A 660 15.83 -24.27 15.85
CA ARG A 660 15.95 -24.74 17.23
C ARG A 660 17.26 -25.50 17.43
N ARG A 661 17.94 -25.20 18.53
CA ARG A 661 19.18 -25.90 18.91
C ARG A 661 18.85 -27.37 19.20
N GLY A 662 19.64 -28.29 18.63
CA GLY A 662 19.46 -29.74 18.80
C GLY A 662 18.61 -30.43 17.72
N GLU A 663 17.95 -29.69 16.84
CA GLU A 663 17.24 -30.27 15.69
C GLU A 663 18.17 -30.49 14.49
N THR A 664 17.81 -31.44 13.61
CA THR A 664 18.52 -31.68 12.35
C THR A 664 18.55 -30.41 11.51
N LEU A 665 19.76 -29.98 11.09
CA LEU A 665 19.93 -28.77 10.30
C LEU A 665 19.15 -28.85 8.97
N HIS A 666 18.36 -27.81 8.71
CA HIS A 666 17.67 -27.64 7.44
C HIS A 666 18.66 -27.52 6.26
N ALA A 667 18.18 -27.81 5.05
CA ALA A 667 18.98 -27.76 3.82
C ALA A 667 19.77 -26.45 3.64
N VAL A 668 19.09 -25.30 3.82
CA VAL A 668 19.70 -23.96 3.77
C VAL A 668 20.88 -23.82 4.75
N SER A 669 20.70 -24.22 6.01
CA SER A 669 21.72 -24.10 7.05
C SER A 669 22.90 -25.06 6.81
N ARG A 670 22.63 -26.25 6.28
CA ARG A 670 23.68 -27.20 5.87
C ARG A 670 24.51 -26.66 4.71
N ARG A 671 23.88 -26.09 3.67
CA ARG A 671 24.59 -25.54 2.51
C ARG A 671 25.42 -24.32 2.90
N ALA A 672 24.85 -23.41 3.70
CA ALA A 672 25.56 -22.24 4.24
C ALA A 672 26.78 -22.63 5.10
N ALA A 673 26.64 -23.61 6.00
CA ALA A 673 27.75 -24.09 6.82
C ALA A 673 28.87 -24.72 5.99
N ARG A 674 28.53 -25.51 4.95
CA ARG A 674 29.53 -26.09 4.04
C ARG A 674 30.29 -25.02 3.26
N LEU A 675 29.59 -24.00 2.77
CA LEU A 675 30.20 -22.88 2.07
C LEU A 675 31.12 -22.07 3.01
N GLN A 676 30.69 -21.83 4.24
CA GLN A 676 31.49 -21.17 5.27
C GLN A 676 32.80 -21.92 5.53
N VAL A 677 32.73 -23.25 5.73
CA VAL A 677 33.92 -24.08 5.94
C VAL A 677 34.84 -24.01 4.72
N ARG A 678 34.31 -24.13 3.51
CA ARG A 678 35.11 -24.04 2.27
C ARG A 678 35.88 -22.71 2.18
N LEU A 679 35.24 -21.60 2.52
CA LEU A 679 35.88 -20.28 2.49
C LEU A 679 36.90 -20.13 3.62
N ALA A 680 36.61 -20.67 4.81
CA ALA A 680 37.51 -20.57 5.96
C ALA A 680 38.76 -21.45 5.84
N THR A 681 38.70 -22.53 5.06
CA THR A 681 39.83 -23.45 4.85
C THR A 681 40.47 -23.33 3.46
N GLY A 682 39.95 -22.47 2.60
CA GLY A 682 40.46 -22.30 1.24
C GLY A 682 41.75 -21.50 1.22
N ASP A 683 42.68 -21.89 0.36
CA ASP A 683 43.88 -21.10 0.05
C ASP A 683 43.61 -20.15 -1.13
N ALA A 684 44.25 -18.98 -1.15
CA ALA A 684 44.17 -18.05 -2.26
C ALA A 684 44.66 -18.67 -3.59
N ALA A 685 45.61 -19.60 -3.53
CA ALA A 685 46.06 -20.37 -4.69
C ALA A 685 44.95 -21.29 -5.25
N GLU A 686 44.04 -21.77 -4.40
CA GLU A 686 42.94 -22.66 -4.79
C GLU A 686 41.72 -21.90 -5.35
N ALA A 687 41.70 -20.56 -5.21
CA ALA A 687 40.61 -19.69 -5.63
C ALA A 687 40.53 -19.49 -7.16
N THR A 688 40.62 -20.57 -7.95
CA THR A 688 40.47 -20.60 -9.42
C THR A 688 39.12 -20.06 -9.90
N GLU A 689 39.00 -19.74 -11.19
CA GLU A 689 37.71 -19.35 -11.80
C GLU A 689 36.59 -20.38 -11.50
N SER A 690 36.93 -21.68 -11.56
CA SER A 690 35.98 -22.77 -11.26
C SER A 690 35.52 -22.75 -9.81
N PHE A 691 36.40 -22.38 -8.88
CA PHE A 691 36.10 -22.25 -7.46
C PHE A 691 35.19 -21.05 -7.20
N LEU A 692 35.48 -19.90 -7.80
CA LEU A 692 34.71 -18.67 -7.68
C LEU A 692 33.31 -18.81 -8.30
N THR A 693 33.20 -19.41 -9.48
CA THR A 693 31.92 -19.72 -10.13
C THR A 693 31.08 -20.65 -9.25
N ARG A 694 31.69 -21.70 -8.69
CA ARG A 694 31.00 -22.62 -7.78
C ARG A 694 30.50 -21.93 -6.49
N ILE A 695 31.25 -20.96 -5.97
CA ILE A 695 30.81 -20.13 -4.83
C ILE A 695 29.58 -19.31 -5.21
N ALA A 696 29.58 -18.66 -6.38
CA ALA A 696 28.44 -17.90 -6.86
C ALA A 696 27.19 -18.78 -7.01
N ASP A 697 27.36 -19.98 -7.58
CA ASP A 697 26.28 -20.98 -7.70
C ASP A 697 25.80 -21.46 -6.33
N ASP A 698 26.70 -21.70 -5.38
CA ASP A 698 26.36 -22.09 -4.01
C ASP A 698 25.49 -21.04 -3.31
N LEU A 699 25.80 -19.75 -3.51
CA LEU A 699 25.02 -18.63 -2.97
C LEU A 699 23.64 -18.50 -3.63
N ALA A 700 23.54 -18.75 -4.94
CA ALA A 700 22.27 -18.82 -5.66
C ALA A 700 21.38 -19.96 -5.12
N VAL A 701 21.95 -21.17 -4.94
CA VAL A 701 21.22 -22.31 -4.36
C VAL A 701 20.78 -22.03 -2.92
N ILE A 702 21.61 -21.37 -2.11
CA ILE A 702 21.23 -20.96 -0.75
C ILE A 702 20.04 -20.01 -0.76
N SER A 703 20.00 -19.07 -1.71
CA SER A 703 18.86 -18.16 -1.92
C SER A 703 17.57 -18.93 -2.18
N ASP A 704 17.60 -19.88 -3.13
CA ASP A 704 16.42 -20.67 -3.50
C ASP A 704 15.90 -21.50 -2.32
N LEU A 705 16.80 -22.12 -1.56
CA LEU A 705 16.46 -22.90 -0.37
C LEU A 705 15.87 -22.03 0.76
N LEU A 706 16.32 -20.78 0.89
CA LEU A 706 15.77 -19.82 1.84
C LEU A 706 14.34 -19.43 1.43
N SER A 707 14.14 -19.10 0.15
CA SER A 707 12.82 -18.73 -0.39
C SER A 707 11.79 -19.85 -0.25
N GLN A 708 12.17 -21.08 -0.59
CA GLN A 708 11.32 -22.26 -0.44
C GLN A 708 10.88 -22.47 1.01
N ARG A 709 11.79 -22.29 1.97
CA ARG A 709 11.51 -22.51 3.38
C ARG A 709 10.56 -21.47 3.96
N TYR A 710 10.80 -20.19 3.71
CA TYR A 710 10.13 -19.10 4.44
C TYR A 710 9.01 -18.42 3.67
N PHE A 711 9.04 -18.43 2.33
CA PHE A 711 8.11 -17.66 1.51
C PHE A 711 7.11 -18.56 0.77
N SER A 712 7.55 -19.73 0.31
CA SER A 712 6.71 -20.66 -0.47
C SER A 712 5.92 -21.68 0.36
N ALA A 713 6.29 -21.90 1.62
CA ALA A 713 5.68 -22.96 2.43
C ALA A 713 4.19 -22.69 2.75
N THR A 714 3.37 -23.75 2.64
CA THR A 714 2.00 -23.77 3.16
C THR A 714 2.04 -23.72 4.69
N PRO A 715 1.29 -22.82 5.35
CA PRO A 715 1.32 -22.72 6.80
C PRO A 715 0.86 -24.03 7.46
N LYS A 716 1.64 -24.54 8.42
CA LYS A 716 1.14 -25.57 9.34
C LYS A 716 0.07 -24.95 10.26
N PRO A 717 -0.99 -25.69 10.63
CA PRO A 717 -1.97 -25.19 11.57
C PRO A 717 -1.31 -24.85 12.92
N PRO A 718 -1.78 -23.81 13.64
CA PRO A 718 -1.28 -23.51 14.98
C PRO A 718 -1.50 -24.70 15.91
N SER A 719 -0.54 -24.96 16.80
CA SER A 719 -0.55 -26.11 17.74
C SER A 719 -1.72 -26.12 18.72
N ASP A 720 -2.46 -25.00 18.82
CA ASP A 720 -3.45 -24.74 19.85
C ASP A 720 -4.90 -24.79 19.33
N PHE A 721 -5.10 -25.11 18.05
CA PHE A 721 -6.44 -25.43 17.55
C PHE A 721 -6.74 -26.89 17.88
N PRO A 722 -7.88 -27.20 18.52
CA PRO A 722 -8.30 -28.59 18.66
C PRO A 722 -8.39 -29.20 17.26
N ASP A 723 -7.80 -30.38 17.08
CA ASP A 723 -8.00 -31.18 15.88
C ASP A 723 -9.51 -31.27 15.65
N ALA A 724 -9.99 -30.67 14.56
CA ALA A 724 -11.38 -30.76 14.17
C ALA A 724 -11.61 -32.21 13.66
N GLU A 725 -12.16 -33.06 14.53
CA GLU A 725 -12.81 -34.32 14.14
C GLU A 725 -14.05 -34.07 13.27
#